data_AF-A0A7M5WQD3-F1
#
_entry.id   AF-A0A7M5WQD3-F1
#
_cell.length_a   1.000
_cell.length_b   1.000
_cell.length_c   1.000
_cell.angle_alpha   90.00
_cell.angle_beta   90.00
_cell.angle_gamma   90.00
#
_symmetry.space_group_name_H-M   'P 1'
#
loop_
_entity.id
_entity.type
_entity.pdbx_description
1 polymer ?
#
loop_
_entity_poly.entity_id
_entity_poly.type
_entity_poly.pdbx_seq_one_letter_code
_entity_poly.pdbx_strand_id
1 'polypeptide(L)'
;MYNSTKDSIPLMDQKNEPQTALDIPPSSNENFKINPFHHDDSNKLYWKKVNKLYRGGKLWDDALTTVQAEDLMKECQEKGKDPMYHLLKEIHDDYMNLTDIEGRQRSGFINQLTKLGSKILYLDKEEAAKNKETGKYREVMEDTSDEQTLLHMLADRDLIDLCEIYVNEYYPQHLYSENVVKAHEEQSSDDKTYNGPKIPFEMAYAKCFDKTAAFLASKMKPYRVREIFQKNEEGKLRCSLAVVINKRMEETAIQVLDCCINPDWPFIPVEKGKVDETWSKLKEDPTAYHFYYNILDSDQAGNSPKEKGFDHFESSPLQLLVTNEKTKKSAISHPTVVVLVKRKWEEFGKIQIFKYLGLYLFFLLMLALGLFWSESWHPTVDKVIKIIVVIFNVLYTIEEIDQMSKEKRDYLDWFNLVDIFGILTIYTLIPLYIFGEYKAYYGVASAAFILNFIRVLKFFSTFEVGNYAKVFFYLLKEDVWTFLQFFAVLMVAFTGAVFLALKSEKSDGGKIVDGQNDTLTFWSTMLRETRALAEGKEFADDYDGVYTPYLIIFLLMNMAAIIVVLSNILIGQISARYEKAADNARVESAIAKAKYICKIEKSRFVWRNFRIDSYIEGDHITDEGEIQDILTDWYELKTERQSSREAIKKLQEGLKKRTEVSMESRMEEMKAEMESRFDKLKEESDSTKKLLQQILQRIGDEQDE
;
A
#
# COMPACT_ATOMS: atom_id res chain seq x y z
N MET A 1 -46.96 58.27 -18.48
CA MET A 1 -48.31 57.72 -18.20
C MET A 1 -48.23 57.05 -16.84
N TYR A 2 -48.91 57.65 -15.85
CA TYR A 2 -49.25 57.14 -14.50
C TYR A 2 -48.12 56.66 -13.58
N ASN A 3 -47.97 57.05 -12.31
CA ASN A 3 -48.49 58.08 -11.39
C ASN A 3 -47.60 57.94 -10.12
N SER A 4 -47.06 58.99 -9.49
CA SER A 4 -47.66 59.70 -8.33
C SER A 4 -47.80 58.76 -7.10
N THR A 5 -47.34 59.00 -5.86
CA THR A 5 -47.04 60.24 -5.10
C THR A 5 -46.67 59.88 -3.64
N LYS A 6 -46.01 60.84 -2.94
CA LYS A 6 -46.18 61.24 -1.51
C LYS A 6 -45.64 60.31 -0.41
N ASP A 7 -44.62 60.73 0.33
CA ASP A 7 -44.62 61.68 1.47
C ASP A 7 -45.13 61.04 2.77
N SER A 8 -44.20 60.83 3.71
CA SER A 8 -44.39 61.18 5.12
C SER A 8 -43.10 60.95 5.94
N ILE A 9 -42.45 62.05 6.32
CA ILE A 9 -41.58 62.16 7.50
C ILE A 9 -42.45 62.69 8.66
N PRO A 10 -42.19 62.26 9.93
CA PRO A 10 -41.79 63.23 10.97
C PRO A 10 -40.61 62.70 11.81
N LEU A 11 -39.49 63.45 11.89
CA LEU A 11 -39.03 64.29 13.03
C LEU A 11 -38.93 63.55 14.39
N MET A 12 -37.70 63.21 14.79
CA MET A 12 -36.86 63.89 15.81
C MET A 12 -37.21 63.49 17.26
N ASP A 13 -36.30 62.81 17.96
CA ASP A 13 -35.48 63.50 18.98
C ASP A 13 -34.22 62.72 19.40
N GLN A 14 -33.22 63.50 19.82
CA GLN A 14 -31.80 63.20 19.98
C GLN A 14 -31.43 62.36 21.23
N LYS A 15 -30.33 61.61 21.17
CA LYS A 15 -29.14 61.82 22.02
C LYS A 15 -27.94 60.94 21.64
N ASN A 16 -26.80 61.60 21.48
CA ASN A 16 -25.46 61.09 21.24
C ASN A 16 -24.91 60.24 22.40
N GLU A 17 -24.10 59.22 22.09
CA GLU A 17 -22.73 59.07 22.61
C GLU A 17 -21.95 57.96 21.84
N PRO A 18 -20.61 58.05 21.74
CA PRO A 18 -19.82 57.32 20.74
C PRO A 18 -19.42 55.93 21.25
N GLN A 19 -19.79 54.89 20.52
CA GLN A 19 -19.18 53.57 20.69
C GLN A 19 -18.05 53.42 19.67
N THR A 20 -16.81 53.44 20.16
CA THR A 20 -15.65 52.83 19.50
C THR A 20 -15.93 51.33 19.34
N ALA A 21 -16.57 50.96 18.23
CA ALA A 21 -16.61 49.60 17.74
C ALA A 21 -15.26 49.33 17.07
N LEU A 22 -14.52 48.36 17.62
CA LEU A 22 -13.39 47.77 16.94
C LEU A 22 -13.97 46.85 15.86
N ASP A 23 -14.15 47.38 14.65
CA ASP A 23 -14.62 46.61 13.50
C ASP A 23 -13.55 45.58 13.11
N ILE A 24 -13.77 44.33 13.53
CA ILE A 24 -13.15 43.15 12.93
C ILE A 24 -14.03 42.79 11.72
N PRO A 25 -13.47 42.57 10.53
CA PRO A 25 -14.31 42.26 9.37
C PRO A 25 -15.07 40.95 9.62
N PRO A 26 -16.36 40.86 9.25
CA PRO A 26 -17.08 39.60 9.35
C PRO A 26 -16.43 38.62 8.37
N SER A 27 -15.80 37.57 8.89
CA SER A 27 -15.42 36.42 8.08
C SER A 27 -16.70 35.68 7.67
N SER A 28 -17.34 36.18 6.62
CA SER A 28 -18.58 35.66 6.05
C SER A 28 -18.37 34.35 5.29
N ASN A 29 -17.74 33.36 5.91
CA ASN A 29 -17.84 31.97 5.49
C ASN A 29 -18.88 31.30 6.37
N GLU A 30 -20.11 31.16 5.89
CA GLU A 30 -21.18 30.40 6.56
C GLU A 30 -20.74 28.96 6.90
N ASN A 31 -19.72 28.43 6.22
CA ASN A 31 -19.11 27.13 6.49
C ASN A 31 -18.33 27.06 7.82
N PHE A 32 -17.99 28.18 8.47
CA PHE A 32 -17.33 28.19 9.80
C PHE A 32 -18.30 28.02 10.98
N LYS A 33 -19.61 28.22 10.77
CA LYS A 33 -20.64 28.07 11.82
C LYS A 33 -20.95 26.62 12.21
N ILE A 34 -20.34 25.64 11.55
CA ILE A 34 -20.67 24.22 11.72
C ILE A 34 -19.78 23.56 12.79
N ASN A 35 -18.68 24.19 13.25
CA ASN A 35 -17.86 23.62 14.31
C ASN A 35 -18.54 23.78 15.68
N PRO A 36 -18.93 22.69 16.36
CA PRO A 36 -19.65 22.75 17.65
C PRO A 36 -18.81 23.34 18.79
N PHE A 37 -17.49 23.47 18.62
CA PHE A 37 -16.59 24.08 19.59
C PHE A 37 -16.31 25.58 19.33
N HIS A 38 -16.93 26.18 18.32
CA HIS A 38 -16.80 27.60 18.05
C HIS A 38 -17.72 28.40 19.00
N HIS A 39 -17.12 29.17 19.91
CA HIS A 39 -17.88 30.10 20.74
C HIS A 39 -18.11 31.41 19.99
N ASP A 40 -19.29 32.00 20.19
CA ASP A 40 -19.65 33.30 19.63
C ASP A 40 -18.85 34.41 20.34
N ASP A 41 -18.31 35.37 19.59
CA ASP A 41 -17.47 36.47 20.11
C ASP A 41 -18.22 37.35 21.13
N SER A 42 -19.54 37.21 21.17
CA SER A 42 -20.46 37.87 22.09
C SER A 42 -20.36 37.37 23.55
N ASN A 43 -19.78 36.19 23.82
CA ASN A 43 -19.70 35.63 25.18
C ASN A 43 -18.55 36.25 26.00
N LYS A 44 -18.79 37.47 26.49
CA LYS A 44 -17.82 38.26 27.29
C LYS A 44 -17.31 37.54 28.54
N LEU A 45 -18.10 36.63 29.11
CA LEU A 45 -17.77 35.92 30.36
C LEU A 45 -16.75 34.80 30.11
N TYR A 46 -16.92 34.08 29.00
CA TYR A 46 -15.98 33.07 28.52
C TYR A 46 -14.59 33.68 28.24
N TRP A 47 -14.53 34.72 27.41
CA TRP A 47 -13.27 35.38 27.04
C TRP A 47 -12.55 36.03 28.22
N LYS A 48 -13.28 36.44 29.26
CA LYS A 48 -12.69 36.95 30.52
C LYS A 48 -11.99 35.84 31.32
N LYS A 49 -12.53 34.61 31.33
CA LYS A 49 -11.88 33.45 31.97
C LYS A 49 -10.62 33.04 31.20
N VAL A 50 -10.68 32.96 29.87
CA VAL A 50 -9.53 32.61 29.01
C VAL A 50 -8.39 33.60 29.21
N ASN A 51 -8.69 34.91 29.17
CA ASN A 51 -7.69 35.95 29.41
C ASN A 51 -7.07 35.89 30.81
N LYS A 52 -7.83 35.48 31.83
CA LYS A 52 -7.31 35.32 33.19
C LYS A 52 -6.29 34.18 33.27
N LEU A 53 -6.57 33.03 32.64
CA LEU A 53 -5.64 31.89 32.59
C LEU A 53 -4.40 32.19 31.75
N TYR A 54 -4.56 32.90 30.64
CA TYR A 54 -3.44 33.35 29.81
C TYR A 54 -2.51 34.30 30.58
N ARG A 55 -3.06 35.30 31.28
CA ARG A 55 -2.29 36.19 32.16
C ARG A 55 -1.64 35.45 33.35
N GLY A 56 -2.15 34.28 33.70
CA GLY A 56 -1.56 33.37 34.69
C GLY A 56 -0.37 32.55 34.18
N GLY A 57 0.06 32.75 32.93
CA GLY A 57 1.25 32.12 32.35
C GLY A 57 0.99 30.87 31.49
N LYS A 58 -0.28 30.49 31.25
CA LYS A 58 -0.60 29.40 30.31
C LYS A 58 -0.54 29.89 28.86
N LEU A 59 -0.15 29.00 27.94
CA LEU A 59 -0.28 29.25 26.50
C LEU A 59 -1.74 29.49 26.11
N TRP A 60 -1.97 30.35 25.13
CA TRP A 60 -3.33 30.74 24.70
C TRP A 60 -4.20 29.56 24.30
N ASP A 61 -3.66 28.61 23.55
CA ASP A 61 -4.36 27.38 23.10
C ASP A 61 -4.75 26.46 24.28
N ASP A 62 -3.87 26.32 25.28
CA ASP A 62 -4.15 25.54 26.49
C ASP A 62 -5.16 26.25 27.41
N ALA A 63 -5.09 27.59 27.50
CA ALA A 63 -6.05 28.39 28.23
C ALA A 63 -7.46 28.29 27.61
N LEU A 64 -7.56 28.34 26.28
CA LEU A 64 -8.83 28.18 25.55
C LEU A 64 -9.43 26.79 25.83
N THR A 65 -8.65 25.73 25.60
CA THR A 65 -9.09 24.34 25.78
C THR A 65 -9.48 24.05 27.24
N THR A 66 -8.77 24.62 28.22
CA THR A 66 -9.09 24.45 29.64
C THR A 66 -10.45 25.06 29.99
N VAL A 67 -10.74 26.28 29.54
CA VAL A 67 -12.04 26.92 29.82
C VAL A 67 -13.17 26.19 29.10
N GLN A 68 -12.94 25.71 27.87
CA GLN A 68 -13.93 24.90 27.16
C GLN A 68 -14.25 23.59 27.88
N ALA A 69 -13.23 22.89 28.38
CA ALA A 69 -13.42 21.67 29.15
C ALA A 69 -14.18 21.95 30.47
N GLU A 70 -13.82 23.00 31.20
CA GLU A 70 -14.49 23.39 32.45
C GLU A 70 -15.95 23.81 32.25
N ASP A 71 -16.25 24.57 31.19
CA ASP A 71 -17.61 25.02 30.89
C ASP A 71 -18.46 23.84 30.41
N LEU A 72 -17.90 22.90 29.63
CA LEU A 72 -18.58 21.67 29.21
C LEU A 72 -18.84 20.72 30.38
N MET A 73 -17.90 20.59 31.32
CA MET A 73 -18.11 19.83 32.56
C MET A 73 -19.26 20.41 33.40
N LYS A 74 -19.36 21.73 33.52
CA LYS A 74 -20.45 22.39 34.25
C LYS A 74 -21.80 22.20 33.58
N GLU A 75 -21.86 22.39 32.26
CA GLU A 75 -23.10 22.18 31.50
C GLU A 75 -23.59 20.72 31.62
N CYS A 76 -22.68 19.76 31.59
CA CYS A 76 -23.01 18.35 31.76
C CYS A 76 -23.43 18.01 33.19
N GLN A 77 -22.77 18.59 34.21
CA GLN A 77 -23.19 18.47 35.62
C GLN A 77 -24.60 19.03 35.86
N GLU A 78 -24.93 20.17 35.26
CA GLU A 78 -26.28 20.77 35.35
C GLU A 78 -27.35 19.91 34.69
N LYS A 79 -27.00 19.19 33.62
CA LYS A 79 -27.89 18.26 32.90
C LYS A 79 -27.90 16.84 33.47
N GLY A 80 -27.05 16.55 34.47
CA GLY A 80 -26.88 15.22 35.04
C GLY A 80 -26.31 14.17 34.07
N LYS A 81 -25.51 14.59 33.08
CA LYS A 81 -24.88 13.71 32.08
C LYS A 81 -23.37 13.64 32.28
N ASP A 82 -22.75 12.54 31.87
CA ASP A 82 -21.30 12.40 31.83
C ASP A 82 -20.66 13.27 30.70
N PRO A 83 -19.67 14.11 31.02
CA PRO A 83 -19.01 14.99 30.04
C PRO A 83 -18.37 14.25 28.86
N MET A 84 -17.76 13.07 29.10
CA MET A 84 -17.16 12.29 28.03
C MET A 84 -18.17 11.56 27.17
N TYR A 85 -19.24 11.08 27.79
CA TYR A 85 -20.32 10.47 27.03
C TYR A 85 -20.98 11.49 26.10
N HIS A 86 -21.26 12.71 26.60
CA HIS A 86 -21.80 13.79 25.78
C HIS A 86 -20.85 14.18 24.63
N LEU A 87 -19.55 14.31 24.93
CA LEU A 87 -18.53 14.65 23.94
C LEU A 87 -18.39 13.59 22.85
N LEU A 88 -18.33 12.32 23.24
CA LEU A 88 -18.05 11.21 22.33
C LEU A 88 -19.28 10.69 21.62
N LYS A 89 -20.48 10.78 22.19
CA LYS A 89 -21.69 10.27 21.55
C LYS A 89 -22.50 11.37 20.89
N GLU A 90 -22.89 12.39 21.64
CA GLU A 90 -23.79 13.43 21.11
C GLU A 90 -23.02 14.35 20.14
N ILE A 91 -21.91 14.95 20.58
CA ILE A 91 -21.18 15.93 19.76
C ILE A 91 -20.46 15.29 18.57
N HIS A 92 -19.78 14.16 18.78
CA HIS A 92 -19.07 13.47 17.71
C HIS A 92 -20.02 12.86 16.68
N ASP A 93 -21.08 12.15 17.10
CA ASP A 93 -21.94 11.44 16.14
C ASP A 93 -22.80 12.45 15.34
N ASP A 94 -23.27 13.54 15.97
CA ASP A 94 -23.97 14.63 15.27
C ASP A 94 -23.06 15.31 14.23
N TYR A 95 -21.78 15.54 14.55
CA TYR A 95 -20.84 16.15 13.63
C TYR A 95 -20.43 15.19 12.50
N MET A 96 -20.27 13.90 12.77
CA MET A 96 -19.88 12.91 11.76
C MET A 96 -21.03 12.56 10.78
N ASN A 97 -22.29 12.78 11.18
CA ASN A 97 -23.45 12.54 10.31
C ASN A 97 -23.71 13.66 9.28
N LEU A 98 -22.98 14.77 9.34
CA LEU A 98 -23.06 15.85 8.36
C LEU A 98 -22.32 15.44 7.07
N THR A 99 -23.07 15.18 5.99
CA THR A 99 -22.56 14.60 4.73
C THR A 99 -21.61 15.48 3.92
N ASP A 100 -21.45 16.77 4.26
CA ASP A 100 -20.72 17.78 3.47
C ASP A 100 -19.33 18.20 4.03
N ILE A 101 -18.79 17.48 5.01
CA ILE A 101 -17.54 17.90 5.67
C ILE A 101 -16.31 17.48 4.85
N GLU A 102 -15.52 18.48 4.39
CA GLU A 102 -14.22 18.24 3.76
C GLU A 102 -13.24 17.54 4.72
N GLY A 103 -12.42 16.62 4.21
CA GLY A 103 -11.50 15.81 5.03
C GLY A 103 -10.53 16.61 5.93
N ARG A 104 -10.21 17.86 5.54
CA ARG A 104 -9.37 18.76 6.34
C ARG A 104 -10.12 19.28 7.58
N GLN A 105 -11.40 19.63 7.46
CA GLN A 105 -12.24 20.07 8.59
C GLN A 105 -12.51 18.92 9.56
N ARG A 106 -12.71 17.71 9.04
CA ARG A 106 -12.86 16.49 9.85
C ARG A 106 -11.62 16.22 10.72
N SER A 107 -10.42 16.35 10.14
CA SER A 107 -9.17 16.18 10.90
C SER A 107 -8.96 17.27 11.96
N GLY A 108 -9.38 18.51 11.68
CA GLY A 108 -9.31 19.63 12.64
C GLY A 108 -10.22 19.42 13.84
N PHE A 109 -11.46 18.95 13.59
CA PHE A 109 -12.42 18.60 14.62
C PHE A 109 -11.93 17.45 15.51
N ILE A 110 -11.44 16.35 14.92
CA ILE A 110 -10.89 15.21 15.69
C ILE A 110 -9.74 15.68 16.59
N ASN A 111 -8.84 16.53 16.09
CA ASN A 111 -7.75 17.08 16.92
C ASN A 111 -8.25 17.93 18.09
N GLN A 112 -9.29 18.76 17.87
CA GLN A 112 -9.91 19.54 18.95
C GLN A 112 -10.61 18.64 19.96
N LEU A 113 -11.31 17.61 19.49
CA LEU A 113 -11.95 16.58 20.32
C LEU A 113 -10.91 15.85 21.19
N THR A 114 -9.77 15.47 20.60
CA THR A 114 -8.64 14.84 21.30
C THR A 114 -8.02 15.76 22.36
N LYS A 115 -7.84 17.05 22.05
CA LYS A 115 -7.32 18.03 23.02
C LYS A 115 -8.30 18.25 24.18
N LEU A 116 -9.58 18.40 23.88
CA LEU A 116 -10.60 18.58 24.90
C LEU A 116 -10.75 17.32 25.76
N GLY A 117 -10.77 16.15 25.11
CA GLY A 117 -10.88 14.87 25.77
C GLY A 117 -9.67 14.56 26.68
N SER A 118 -8.45 14.80 26.21
CA SER A 118 -7.27 14.63 27.05
C SER A 118 -7.26 15.60 28.24
N LYS A 119 -7.79 16.82 28.08
CA LYS A 119 -7.91 17.78 29.17
C LYS A 119 -8.94 17.38 30.22
N ILE A 120 -10.10 16.86 29.81
CA ILE A 120 -11.12 16.36 30.74
C ILE A 120 -10.58 15.17 31.55
N LEU A 121 -9.83 14.25 30.92
CA LEU A 121 -9.15 13.15 31.63
C LEU A 121 -8.12 13.66 32.66
N TYR A 122 -7.37 14.70 32.30
CA TYR A 122 -6.40 15.32 33.22
C TYR A 122 -7.10 15.95 34.43
N LEU A 123 -8.18 16.71 34.20
CA LEU A 123 -8.93 17.37 35.26
C LEU A 123 -9.59 16.36 36.21
N ASP A 124 -10.18 15.29 35.68
CA ASP A 124 -10.75 14.19 36.49
C ASP A 124 -9.69 13.54 37.39
N LYS A 125 -8.48 13.29 36.85
CA LYS A 125 -7.36 12.74 37.64
C LYS A 125 -6.90 13.69 38.73
N GLU A 126 -6.84 14.99 38.45
CA GLU A 126 -6.46 16.00 39.43
C GLU A 126 -7.49 16.12 40.57
N GLU A 127 -8.78 16.02 40.25
CA GLU A 127 -9.87 15.99 41.24
C GLU A 127 -9.86 14.69 42.06
N ALA A 128 -9.71 13.54 41.41
CA ALA A 128 -9.60 12.25 42.09
C ALA A 128 -8.39 12.18 43.04
N ALA A 129 -7.25 12.76 42.64
CA ALA A 129 -6.06 12.84 43.48
C ALA A 129 -6.26 13.75 44.71
N LYS A 130 -7.03 14.83 44.57
CA LYS A 130 -7.38 15.72 45.70
C LYS A 130 -8.34 15.03 46.67
N ASN A 131 -9.27 14.23 46.16
CA ASN A 131 -10.32 13.58 46.95
C ASN A 131 -9.92 12.18 47.49
N LYS A 132 -8.76 11.63 47.09
CA LYS A 132 -8.33 10.24 47.36
C LYS A 132 -9.35 9.19 46.87
N GLU A 133 -10.10 9.52 45.84
CA GLU A 133 -11.08 8.63 45.22
C GLU A 133 -10.47 7.96 43.97
N THR A 134 -11.09 6.87 43.52
CA THR A 134 -10.77 6.28 42.23
C THR A 134 -11.39 7.13 41.13
N GLY A 135 -10.60 7.56 40.13
CA GLY A 135 -11.08 8.42 39.04
C GLY A 135 -12.34 7.91 38.36
N LYS A 136 -13.24 8.82 37.96
CA LYS A 136 -14.60 8.51 37.50
C LYS A 136 -14.60 7.58 36.28
N TYR A 137 -13.62 7.75 35.39
CA TYR A 137 -13.47 6.96 34.16
C TYR A 137 -12.70 5.65 34.34
N ARG A 138 -12.49 5.22 35.59
CA ARG A 138 -11.94 3.90 35.93
C ARG A 138 -13.00 2.79 35.89
N GLU A 139 -14.27 3.13 36.08
CA GLU A 139 -15.37 2.16 36.06
C GLU A 139 -16.16 2.24 34.75
N VAL A 140 -17.09 1.32 34.57
CA VAL A 140 -18.04 1.33 33.44
C VAL A 140 -18.80 2.66 33.45
N MET A 141 -19.01 3.27 32.28
CA MET A 141 -19.74 4.55 32.25
C MET A 141 -21.19 4.36 32.68
N GLU A 142 -21.57 5.05 33.76
CA GLU A 142 -22.90 4.99 34.38
C GLU A 142 -24.04 5.37 33.42
N ASP A 143 -23.77 6.18 32.38
CA ASP A 143 -24.74 6.66 31.40
C ASP A 143 -24.88 5.77 30.14
N THR A 144 -24.17 4.64 30.07
CA THR A 144 -24.26 3.72 28.93
C THR A 144 -25.30 2.62 29.18
N SER A 145 -26.22 2.41 28.24
CA SER A 145 -27.17 1.28 28.27
C SER A 145 -26.49 -0.10 28.20
N ASP A 146 -25.22 -0.12 27.79
CA ASP A 146 -24.49 -1.30 27.28
C ASP A 146 -23.22 -1.63 28.08
N GLU A 147 -23.11 -1.17 29.34
CA GLU A 147 -21.95 -1.39 30.22
C GLU A 147 -20.59 -1.09 29.53
N GLN A 148 -20.51 -0.01 28.74
CA GLN A 148 -19.32 0.26 27.94
C GLN A 148 -18.26 1.04 28.74
N THR A 149 -17.00 0.57 28.70
CA THR A 149 -15.88 1.39 29.19
C THR A 149 -15.52 2.50 28.19
N LEU A 150 -14.88 3.57 28.66
CA LEU A 150 -14.43 4.68 27.81
C LEU A 150 -13.59 4.20 26.62
N LEU A 151 -12.72 3.22 26.82
CA LEU A 151 -11.88 2.68 25.77
C LEU A 151 -12.67 2.02 24.63
N HIS A 152 -13.78 1.36 24.94
CA HIS A 152 -14.67 0.80 23.93
C HIS A 152 -15.31 1.89 23.06
N MET A 153 -15.78 2.97 23.69
CA MET A 153 -16.35 4.11 22.98
C MET A 153 -15.34 4.85 22.09
N LEU A 154 -14.08 4.93 22.53
CA LEU A 154 -12.98 5.50 21.74
C LEU A 154 -12.60 4.59 20.56
N ALA A 155 -12.50 3.28 20.79
CA ALA A 155 -12.20 2.30 19.75
C ALA A 155 -13.31 2.22 18.69
N ASP A 156 -14.56 2.42 19.09
CA ASP A 156 -15.74 2.44 18.21
C ASP A 156 -15.79 3.67 17.27
N ARG A 157 -14.95 4.69 17.50
CA ARG A 157 -14.96 5.99 16.79
C ARG A 157 -13.64 6.36 16.10
N ASP A 158 -12.67 5.45 16.06
CA ASP A 158 -11.35 5.65 15.44
C ASP A 158 -10.54 6.82 16.06
N LEU A 159 -10.66 7.04 17.36
CA LEU A 159 -9.94 8.11 18.09
C LEU A 159 -8.60 7.61 18.63
N ILE A 160 -7.65 7.37 17.73
CA ILE A 160 -6.33 6.77 18.04
C ILE A 160 -5.59 7.58 19.12
N ASP A 161 -5.44 8.89 18.95
CA ASP A 161 -4.67 9.73 19.87
C ASP A 161 -5.22 9.71 21.30
N LEU A 162 -6.55 9.67 21.45
CA LEU A 162 -7.21 9.52 22.76
C LEU A 162 -7.03 8.12 23.32
N CYS A 163 -7.10 7.07 22.49
CA CYS A 163 -6.77 5.70 22.88
C CYS A 163 -5.32 5.62 23.38
N GLU A 164 -4.37 6.27 22.71
CA GLU A 164 -2.96 6.31 23.10
C GLU A 164 -2.77 6.94 24.47
N ILE A 165 -3.35 8.11 24.69
CA ILE A 165 -3.30 8.83 25.97
C ILE A 165 -3.94 7.97 27.07
N TYR A 166 -5.15 7.44 26.84
CA TYR A 166 -5.88 6.66 27.83
C TYR A 166 -5.16 5.36 28.24
N VAL A 167 -4.63 4.61 27.27
CA VAL A 167 -3.94 3.34 27.53
C VAL A 167 -2.56 3.54 28.15
N ASN A 168 -1.78 4.52 27.67
CA ASN A 168 -0.41 4.72 28.16
C ASN A 168 -0.36 5.44 29.52
N GLU A 169 -1.25 6.41 29.77
CA GLU A 169 -1.14 7.29 30.95
C GLU A 169 -2.14 7.00 32.09
N TYR A 170 -3.24 6.29 31.80
CA TYR A 170 -4.34 6.13 32.74
C TYR A 170 -4.61 4.66 33.09
N TYR A 171 -5.21 3.87 32.18
CA TYR A 171 -5.77 2.56 32.53
C TYR A 171 -5.48 1.47 31.48
N PRO A 172 -4.29 0.85 31.50
CA PRO A 172 -3.95 -0.25 30.60
C PRO A 172 -4.78 -1.52 30.82
N GLN A 173 -5.44 -1.66 31.98
CA GLN A 173 -6.26 -2.83 32.32
C GLN A 173 -7.53 -2.92 31.46
N HIS A 174 -8.03 -1.79 30.95
CA HIS A 174 -9.27 -1.72 30.17
C HIS A 174 -9.10 -2.26 28.74
N LEU A 175 -7.86 -2.57 28.32
CA LEU A 175 -7.60 -3.34 27.10
C LEU A 175 -8.27 -4.72 27.12
N TYR A 176 -8.54 -5.26 28.31
CA TYR A 176 -9.09 -6.61 28.50
C TYR A 176 -10.51 -6.61 29.07
N SER A 177 -11.13 -5.44 29.29
CA SER A 177 -12.52 -5.39 29.73
C SER A 177 -13.42 -5.89 28.60
N GLU A 178 -14.32 -6.81 28.91
CA GLU A 178 -15.33 -7.30 27.96
C GLU A 178 -16.64 -6.54 28.20
N ASN A 179 -17.22 -5.94 27.16
CA ASN A 179 -18.52 -5.27 27.25
C ASN A 179 -19.66 -6.25 26.98
N VAL A 180 -20.72 -6.20 27.79
CA VAL A 180 -21.97 -6.92 27.51
C VAL A 180 -22.81 -6.13 26.50
N VAL A 181 -22.43 -6.20 25.22
CA VAL A 181 -23.27 -5.65 24.15
C VAL A 181 -24.49 -6.55 23.98
N LYS A 182 -25.68 -6.07 24.36
CA LYS A 182 -26.95 -6.69 23.94
C LYS A 182 -27.07 -6.48 22.44
N ALA A 183 -27.05 -7.57 21.67
CA ALA A 183 -27.13 -7.52 20.22
C ALA A 183 -28.40 -6.76 19.77
N HIS A 184 -28.21 -5.57 19.21
CA HIS A 184 -29.14 -5.10 18.19
C HIS A 184 -28.83 -5.90 16.93
N GLU A 185 -29.71 -6.86 16.64
CA GLU A 185 -29.78 -7.53 15.35
C GLU A 185 -29.95 -6.48 14.26
N GLU A 186 -28.91 -6.21 13.48
CA GLU A 186 -29.06 -5.93 12.05
C GLU A 186 -27.71 -5.95 11.30
N GLN A 187 -27.69 -6.82 10.29
CA GLN A 187 -26.92 -6.75 9.04
C GLN A 187 -25.40 -7.02 9.07
N SER A 188 -25.06 -8.31 8.96
CA SER A 188 -24.24 -8.81 7.86
C SER A 188 -24.50 -10.30 7.69
N SER A 189 -25.37 -10.66 6.76
CA SER A 189 -25.54 -12.02 6.27
C SER A 189 -24.27 -12.45 5.54
N ASP A 190 -23.34 -13.10 6.24
CA ASP A 190 -22.48 -14.18 5.70
C ASP A 190 -21.42 -14.68 6.69
N ASP A 191 -21.14 -13.97 7.80
CA ASP A 191 -20.15 -14.43 8.77
C ASP A 191 -20.80 -15.02 10.04
N LYS A 192 -20.36 -16.22 10.43
CA LYS A 192 -20.67 -16.85 11.73
C LYS A 192 -19.94 -16.14 12.87
N THR A 193 -20.08 -14.82 12.99
CA THR A 193 -19.35 -14.02 13.97
C THR A 193 -19.96 -14.19 15.38
N TYR A 194 -19.08 -14.21 16.38
CA TYR A 194 -19.44 -14.28 17.79
C TYR A 194 -20.27 -13.06 18.23
N ASN A 195 -21.49 -13.28 18.72
CA ASN A 195 -22.39 -12.25 19.28
C ASN A 195 -22.24 -12.09 20.82
N GLY A 196 -21.14 -12.56 21.41
CA GLY A 196 -20.90 -12.39 22.83
C GLY A 196 -20.21 -11.06 23.17
N PRO A 197 -19.75 -10.90 24.42
CA PRO A 197 -19.18 -9.65 24.87
C PRO A 197 -17.88 -9.34 24.12
N LYS A 198 -17.73 -8.08 23.70
CA LYS A 198 -16.64 -7.64 22.81
C LYS A 198 -15.58 -6.86 23.59
N ILE A 199 -14.32 -7.04 23.19
CA ILE A 199 -13.16 -6.27 23.68
C ILE A 199 -13.01 -4.98 22.84
N PRO A 200 -12.35 -3.90 23.30
CA PRO A 200 -12.20 -2.68 22.50
C PRO A 200 -11.53 -2.92 21.14
N PHE A 201 -10.57 -3.85 21.10
CA PHE A 201 -9.93 -4.30 19.85
C PHE A 201 -10.95 -4.87 18.85
N GLU A 202 -11.88 -5.70 19.31
CA GLU A 202 -12.89 -6.35 18.47
C GLU A 202 -13.90 -5.34 17.91
N MET A 203 -14.19 -4.25 18.64
CA MET A 203 -15.01 -3.14 18.16
C MET A 203 -14.32 -2.39 17.01
N ALA A 204 -13.05 -2.01 17.19
CA ALA A 204 -12.25 -1.37 16.15
C ALA A 204 -12.10 -2.29 14.92
N TYR A 205 -11.90 -3.59 15.15
CA TYR A 205 -11.81 -4.60 14.11
C TYR A 205 -13.12 -4.76 13.31
N ALA A 206 -14.27 -4.81 13.98
CA ALA A 206 -15.57 -4.92 13.32
C ALA A 206 -15.82 -3.75 12.34
N LYS A 207 -15.43 -2.54 12.74
CA LYS A 207 -15.54 -1.30 11.94
C LYS A 207 -14.38 -1.07 10.96
N CYS A 208 -13.39 -1.96 10.92
CA CYS A 208 -12.23 -1.92 10.01
C CYS A 208 -11.29 -0.73 10.24
N PHE A 209 -11.16 -0.26 11.49
CA PHE A 209 -10.26 0.85 11.84
C PHE A 209 -8.83 0.35 12.03
N ASP A 210 -8.06 0.32 10.92
CA ASP A 210 -6.73 -0.33 10.87
C ASP A 210 -5.74 0.21 11.90
N LYS A 211 -5.60 1.54 11.99
CA LYS A 211 -4.62 2.16 12.89
C LYS A 211 -4.98 1.99 14.36
N THR A 212 -6.26 2.16 14.71
CA THR A 212 -6.75 1.97 16.08
C THR A 212 -6.60 0.50 16.50
N ALA A 213 -6.97 -0.44 15.63
CA ALA A 213 -6.83 -1.87 15.92
C ALA A 213 -5.35 -2.29 16.03
N ALA A 214 -4.49 -1.79 15.15
CA ALA A 214 -3.04 -2.02 15.23
C ALA A 214 -2.45 -1.47 16.54
N PHE A 215 -2.81 -0.24 16.94
CA PHE A 215 -2.36 0.33 18.21
C PHE A 215 -2.79 -0.53 19.41
N LEU A 216 -4.08 -0.90 19.47
CA LEU A 216 -4.60 -1.72 20.57
C LEU A 216 -3.91 -3.09 20.63
N ALA A 217 -3.73 -3.76 19.49
CA ALA A 217 -3.01 -5.03 19.42
C ALA A 217 -1.55 -4.91 19.90
N SER A 218 -0.88 -3.78 19.60
CA SER A 218 0.51 -3.56 20.02
C SER A 218 0.69 -3.42 21.53
N LYS A 219 -0.36 -2.98 22.25
CA LYS A 219 -0.34 -2.79 23.71
C LYS A 219 -0.86 -4.00 24.48
N MET A 220 -1.57 -4.91 23.81
CA MET A 220 -2.03 -6.15 24.40
C MET A 220 -0.88 -7.16 24.55
N LYS A 221 -1.00 -8.06 25.54
CA LYS A 221 -0.05 -9.16 25.68
C LYS A 221 -0.11 -10.08 24.44
N PRO A 222 1.03 -10.49 23.85
CA PRO A 222 1.05 -11.27 22.60
C PRO A 222 0.17 -12.52 22.61
N TYR A 223 0.17 -13.28 23.72
CA TYR A 223 -0.64 -14.50 23.82
C TYR A 223 -2.15 -14.23 23.75
N ARG A 224 -2.63 -13.09 24.27
CA ARG A 224 -4.06 -12.72 24.24
C ARG A 224 -4.49 -12.36 22.83
N VAL A 225 -3.67 -11.63 22.10
CA VAL A 225 -3.94 -11.32 20.69
C VAL A 225 -4.06 -12.62 19.91
N ARG A 226 -3.15 -13.58 20.13
CA ARG A 226 -3.22 -14.89 19.47
C ARG A 226 -4.51 -15.65 19.79
N GLU A 227 -4.95 -15.63 21.05
CA GLU A 227 -6.19 -16.29 21.50
C GLU A 227 -7.43 -15.74 20.78
N ILE A 228 -7.50 -14.42 20.54
CA ILE A 228 -8.63 -13.78 19.83
C ILE A 228 -8.76 -14.27 18.38
N PHE A 229 -7.63 -14.62 17.75
CA PHE A 229 -7.57 -15.14 16.38
C PHE A 229 -7.60 -16.67 16.30
N GLN A 230 -7.71 -17.35 17.44
CA GLN A 230 -7.86 -18.79 17.54
C GLN A 230 -9.28 -19.13 18.00
N LYS A 231 -9.71 -20.36 17.74
CA LYS A 231 -11.01 -20.85 18.18
C LYS A 231 -10.96 -21.08 19.69
N ASN A 232 -11.89 -20.48 20.43
CA ASN A 232 -12.02 -20.72 21.87
C ASN A 232 -12.47 -22.17 22.15
N GLU A 233 -12.32 -22.64 23.40
CA GLU A 233 -12.78 -23.96 23.85
C GLU A 233 -14.28 -24.22 23.56
N GLU A 234 -15.09 -23.17 23.46
CA GLU A 234 -16.51 -23.21 23.07
C GLU A 234 -16.76 -23.40 21.56
N GLY A 235 -15.69 -23.42 20.78
CA GLY A 235 -15.74 -23.65 19.34
C GLY A 235 -16.16 -22.43 18.50
N LYS A 236 -16.07 -21.21 19.04
CA LYS A 236 -16.39 -19.96 18.31
C LYS A 236 -15.12 -19.13 18.09
N LEU A 237 -14.99 -18.58 16.88
CA LEU A 237 -13.91 -17.66 16.52
C LEU A 237 -14.34 -16.21 16.81
N ARG A 238 -13.50 -15.45 17.52
CA ARG A 238 -13.77 -14.03 17.79
C ARG A 238 -13.36 -13.13 16.62
N CYS A 239 -12.18 -13.33 16.06
CA CYS A 239 -11.70 -12.59 14.88
C CYS A 239 -11.01 -13.52 13.87
N SER A 240 -11.18 -13.26 12.57
CA SER A 240 -10.52 -14.02 11.51
C SER A 240 -9.43 -13.18 10.84
N LEU A 241 -8.19 -13.71 10.78
CA LEU A 241 -7.11 -13.04 10.05
C LEU A 241 -7.42 -12.95 8.56
N ALA A 242 -8.16 -13.92 8.00
CA ALA A 242 -8.63 -13.89 6.61
C ALA A 242 -9.45 -12.62 6.32
N VAL A 243 -10.28 -12.22 7.27
CA VAL A 243 -11.12 -11.02 7.16
C VAL A 243 -10.29 -9.73 7.30
N VAL A 244 -9.28 -9.70 8.19
CA VAL A 244 -8.30 -8.57 8.26
C VAL A 244 -7.65 -8.35 6.90
N ILE A 245 -7.18 -9.44 6.28
CA ILE A 245 -6.46 -9.42 5.00
C ILE A 245 -7.39 -8.99 3.85
N ASN A 246 -8.64 -9.47 3.83
CA ASN A 246 -9.61 -9.11 2.80
C ASN A 246 -10.10 -7.66 2.94
N LYS A 247 -10.21 -7.15 4.16
CA LYS A 247 -10.63 -5.76 4.46
C LYS A 247 -9.50 -4.73 4.33
N ARG A 248 -8.29 -5.15 3.92
CA ARG A 248 -7.11 -4.29 3.69
C ARG A 248 -6.59 -3.58 4.95
N MET A 249 -6.64 -4.25 6.09
CA MET A 249 -6.08 -3.75 7.36
C MET A 249 -4.62 -4.21 7.51
N GLU A 250 -3.70 -3.54 6.82
CA GLU A 250 -2.30 -3.97 6.71
C GLU A 250 -1.53 -3.78 8.03
N GLU A 251 -1.76 -2.67 8.73
CA GLU A 251 -1.05 -2.38 9.98
C GLU A 251 -1.47 -3.34 11.09
N THR A 252 -2.77 -3.66 11.15
CA THR A 252 -3.31 -4.65 12.07
C THR A 252 -2.76 -6.03 11.76
N ALA A 253 -2.71 -6.43 10.48
CA ALA A 253 -2.15 -7.73 10.10
C ALA A 253 -0.67 -7.85 10.51
N ILE A 254 0.13 -6.81 10.27
CA ILE A 254 1.54 -6.78 10.69
C ILE A 254 1.65 -6.87 12.22
N GLN A 255 0.83 -6.12 12.97
CA GLN A 255 0.91 -6.13 14.42
C GLN A 255 0.49 -7.47 15.03
N VAL A 256 -0.51 -8.14 14.44
CA VAL A 256 -0.91 -9.50 14.84
C VAL A 256 0.22 -10.49 14.55
N LEU A 257 0.94 -10.34 13.43
CA LEU A 257 2.10 -11.17 13.12
C LEU A 257 3.29 -10.90 14.05
N ASP A 258 3.51 -9.65 14.48
CA ASP A 258 4.51 -9.29 15.50
C ASP A 258 4.18 -10.03 16.82
N CYS A 259 2.88 -10.16 17.17
CA CYS A 259 2.43 -10.94 18.33
C CYS A 259 2.61 -12.47 18.19
N CYS A 260 2.99 -12.98 17.01
CA CYS A 260 3.34 -14.39 16.81
C CYS A 260 4.80 -14.70 17.12
N ILE A 261 5.62 -13.71 17.46
CA ILE A 261 7.03 -13.87 17.82
C ILE A 261 7.17 -13.69 19.33
N ASN A 262 7.60 -14.74 20.01
CA ASN A 262 7.94 -14.68 21.43
C ASN A 262 9.46 -14.86 21.60
N PRO A 263 10.20 -13.81 22.00
CA PRO A 263 11.59 -13.99 22.42
C PRO A 263 11.64 -14.83 23.70
N ASP A 264 12.52 -15.81 23.71
CA ASP A 264 12.73 -16.72 24.83
C ASP A 264 14.11 -16.43 25.47
N TRP A 265 14.07 -16.05 26.75
CA TRP A 265 15.26 -15.82 27.55
C TRP A 265 15.50 -17.02 28.45
N PRO A 266 16.76 -17.40 28.66
CA PRO A 266 17.08 -18.53 29.52
C PRO A 266 16.54 -18.25 30.93
N PHE A 267 15.81 -19.20 31.49
CA PHE A 267 15.30 -19.06 32.86
C PHE A 267 16.48 -19.05 33.84
N ILE A 268 16.73 -17.89 34.44
CA ILE A 268 17.69 -17.74 35.53
C ILE A 268 16.90 -17.67 36.84
N PRO A 269 16.95 -18.69 37.72
CA PRO A 269 16.26 -18.65 39.00
C PRO A 269 16.83 -17.50 39.84
N VAL A 270 15.98 -16.53 40.17
CA VAL A 270 16.36 -15.36 40.96
C VAL A 270 16.37 -15.74 42.44
N GLU A 271 17.56 -15.76 43.07
CA GLU A 271 17.67 -15.86 44.53
C GLU A 271 17.13 -14.57 45.18
N LYS A 272 16.27 -14.72 46.20
CA LYS A 272 15.70 -13.59 46.95
C LYS A 272 16.83 -12.69 47.48
N GLY A 273 16.92 -11.45 46.99
CA GLY A 273 17.88 -10.44 47.43
C GLY A 273 19.04 -10.14 46.46
N LYS A 274 19.19 -10.88 45.36
CA LYS A 274 20.22 -10.64 44.31
C LYS A 274 19.62 -10.37 42.94
N VAL A 275 18.46 -9.72 42.91
CA VAL A 275 17.70 -9.44 41.69
C VAL A 275 18.58 -8.71 40.67
N ASP A 276 19.18 -7.59 41.05
CA ASP A 276 19.98 -6.74 40.15
C ASP A 276 21.26 -7.42 39.63
N GLU A 277 21.91 -8.26 40.47
CA GLU A 277 23.09 -9.06 40.09
C GLU A 277 22.74 -10.19 39.11
N THR A 278 21.48 -10.63 39.11
CA THR A 278 20.98 -11.69 38.23
C THR A 278 20.53 -11.10 36.89
N TRP A 279 19.89 -9.93 36.89
CA TRP A 279 19.51 -9.21 35.66
C TRP A 279 20.71 -8.68 34.88
N SER A 280 21.77 -8.24 35.56
CA SER A 280 23.02 -7.80 34.92
C SER A 280 23.82 -8.92 34.26
N LYS A 281 23.51 -10.18 34.56
CA LYS A 281 24.10 -11.37 33.90
C LYS A 281 23.26 -11.89 32.73
N LEU A 282 22.06 -11.35 32.53
CA LEU A 282 21.23 -11.69 31.39
C LEU A 282 21.86 -11.10 30.13
N LYS A 283 22.07 -11.92 29.09
CA LYS A 283 22.48 -11.40 27.77
C LYS A 283 21.42 -10.41 27.29
N GLU A 284 21.85 -9.33 26.64
CA GLU A 284 20.93 -8.34 26.04
C GLU A 284 20.07 -8.98 24.95
N ASP A 285 20.61 -9.97 24.23
CA ASP A 285 19.90 -10.74 23.20
C ASP A 285 19.22 -12.01 23.76
N PRO A 286 17.99 -12.34 23.32
CA PRO A 286 17.33 -13.59 23.67
C PRO A 286 18.05 -14.79 23.05
N THR A 287 18.04 -15.93 23.77
CA THR A 287 18.72 -17.16 23.36
C THR A 287 17.99 -17.94 22.28
N ALA A 288 16.68 -17.76 22.17
CA ALA A 288 15.85 -18.39 21.16
C ALA A 288 14.63 -17.53 20.86
N TYR A 289 14.03 -17.76 19.70
CA TYR A 289 12.73 -17.19 19.36
C TYR A 289 11.73 -18.31 19.13
N HIS A 290 10.54 -18.16 19.71
CA HIS A 290 9.43 -19.05 19.48
C HIS A 290 8.42 -18.39 18.52
N PHE A 291 8.23 -19.02 17.36
CA PHE A 291 7.30 -18.56 16.32
C PHE A 291 6.04 -19.40 16.34
N TYR A 292 4.88 -18.75 16.40
CA TYR A 292 3.56 -19.41 16.33
C TYR A 292 2.98 -19.34 14.92
N TYR A 293 2.60 -20.48 14.36
CA TYR A 293 2.08 -20.58 12.98
C TYR A 293 0.58 -20.87 12.89
N ASN A 294 -0.07 -21.23 14.00
CA ASN A 294 -1.50 -21.59 14.06
C ASN A 294 -2.40 -20.61 13.28
N ILE A 295 -2.16 -19.31 13.41
CA ILE A 295 -3.00 -18.26 12.81
C ILE A 295 -2.81 -18.18 11.28
N LEU A 296 -1.63 -18.55 10.77
CA LEU A 296 -1.33 -18.52 9.34
C LEU A 296 -1.83 -19.77 8.61
N ASP A 297 -1.89 -20.90 9.31
CA ASP A 297 -2.29 -22.21 8.80
C ASP A 297 -3.73 -22.61 9.13
N SER A 298 -4.50 -21.76 9.82
CA SER A 298 -5.92 -21.99 10.15
C SER A 298 -6.85 -21.76 8.95
N ASP A 299 -8.03 -22.40 8.95
CA ASP A 299 -9.08 -22.11 7.97
C ASP A 299 -9.77 -20.75 8.25
N GLN A 300 -10.75 -20.32 7.43
CA GLN A 300 -11.40 -19.03 7.65
C GLN A 300 -12.20 -18.99 8.96
N ALA A 301 -12.64 -20.17 9.42
CA ALA A 301 -13.28 -20.41 10.70
C ALA A 301 -12.30 -20.55 11.89
N GLY A 302 -10.99 -20.40 11.65
CA GLY A 302 -9.95 -20.41 12.67
C GLY A 302 -9.61 -21.78 13.23
N ASN A 303 -10.07 -22.88 12.60
CA ASN A 303 -9.70 -24.23 12.98
C ASN A 303 -8.26 -24.52 12.54
N SER A 304 -7.48 -25.16 13.41
CA SER A 304 -6.19 -25.72 13.02
C SER A 304 -6.36 -26.94 12.11
N PRO A 305 -5.37 -27.27 11.23
CA PRO A 305 -5.41 -28.46 10.38
C PRO A 305 -5.55 -29.80 11.12
N LYS A 306 -5.28 -29.85 12.44
CA LYS A 306 -5.43 -31.04 13.29
C LYS A 306 -6.82 -31.16 13.93
N GLU A 307 -7.65 -30.12 13.88
CA GLU A 307 -8.97 -30.10 14.51
C GLU A 307 -10.05 -30.78 13.67
N LYS A 308 -11.03 -31.37 14.35
CA LYS A 308 -12.23 -31.96 13.71
C LYS A 308 -13.13 -30.81 13.22
N GLY A 309 -13.22 -30.65 11.91
CA GLY A 309 -14.02 -29.60 11.28
C GLY A 309 -13.22 -28.63 10.41
N PHE A 310 -11.92 -28.83 10.26
CA PHE A 310 -11.06 -28.08 9.36
C PHE A 310 -11.50 -28.23 7.89
N ASP A 311 -11.77 -27.10 7.22
CA ASP A 311 -12.02 -27.10 5.77
C ASP A 311 -10.72 -26.94 4.99
N HIS A 312 -10.32 -28.01 4.30
CA HIS A 312 -9.11 -28.03 3.48
C HIS A 312 -9.28 -27.34 2.11
N PHE A 313 -10.51 -27.06 1.67
CA PHE A 313 -10.75 -26.31 0.44
C PHE A 313 -10.65 -24.80 0.65
N GLU A 314 -10.83 -24.33 1.88
CA GLU A 314 -10.72 -22.92 2.23
C GLU A 314 -9.29 -22.41 2.13
N SER A 315 -9.17 -21.17 1.65
CA SER A 315 -7.86 -20.51 1.50
C SER A 315 -7.35 -20.09 2.88
N SER A 316 -6.12 -20.51 3.21
CA SER A 316 -5.46 -20.11 4.45
C SER A 316 -5.21 -18.60 4.49
N PRO A 317 -5.07 -17.99 5.67
CA PRO A 317 -4.59 -16.61 5.80
C PRO A 317 -3.25 -16.39 5.09
N LEU A 318 -2.33 -17.36 5.10
CA LEU A 318 -1.11 -17.30 4.28
C LEU A 318 -1.44 -17.22 2.77
N GLN A 319 -2.37 -18.04 2.28
CA GLN A 319 -2.78 -18.00 0.87
C GLN A 319 -3.46 -16.68 0.51
N LEU A 320 -4.28 -16.11 1.40
CA LEU A 320 -4.92 -14.81 1.19
C LEU A 320 -3.88 -13.69 1.16
N LEU A 321 -2.88 -13.73 2.06
CA LEU A 321 -1.72 -12.84 2.04
C LEU A 321 -0.98 -12.92 0.72
N VAL A 322 -0.89 -14.10 0.09
CA VAL A 322 -0.19 -14.28 -1.19
C VAL A 322 -1.09 -14.07 -2.43
N THR A 323 -2.42 -13.99 -2.27
CA THR A 323 -3.38 -13.79 -3.40
C THR A 323 -3.81 -12.33 -3.60
N ASN A 324 -3.97 -11.52 -2.55
CA ASN A 324 -4.36 -10.09 -2.65
C ASN A 324 -3.25 -9.09 -3.07
N GLU A 325 -2.93 -8.88 -4.35
CA GLU A 325 -1.69 -8.16 -4.81
C GLU A 325 -1.37 -6.78 -4.20
N LYS A 326 -2.36 -6.05 -3.69
CA LYS A 326 -2.21 -4.61 -3.37
C LYS A 326 -1.72 -4.28 -1.95
N THR A 327 -1.58 -5.24 -1.03
CA THR A 327 -1.26 -5.00 0.40
C THR A 327 -0.12 -5.89 0.95
N LYS A 328 0.81 -6.36 0.10
CA LYS A 328 1.52 -7.64 0.35
C LYS A 328 2.98 -7.61 0.72
N LYS A 329 3.80 -6.73 0.13
CA LYS A 329 5.26 -6.90 0.23
C LYS A 329 5.70 -6.86 1.70
N SER A 330 5.09 -5.99 2.51
CA SER A 330 5.39 -5.82 3.91
C SER A 330 4.87 -6.94 4.83
N ALA A 331 3.66 -7.46 4.59
CA ALA A 331 3.15 -8.58 5.40
C ALA A 331 3.83 -9.92 5.05
N ILE A 332 4.23 -10.13 3.79
CA ILE A 332 4.94 -11.35 3.37
C ILE A 332 6.41 -11.33 3.81
N SER A 333 7.05 -10.16 3.83
CA SER A 333 8.42 -10.02 4.34
C SER A 333 8.50 -10.08 5.87
N HIS A 334 7.38 -10.33 6.57
CA HIS A 334 7.36 -10.45 8.01
C HIS A 334 8.12 -11.73 8.45
N PRO A 335 8.96 -11.68 9.51
CA PRO A 335 9.77 -12.81 9.96
C PRO A 335 8.98 -14.11 10.15
N THR A 336 7.83 -14.05 10.84
CA THR A 336 6.94 -15.22 11.04
C THR A 336 6.53 -15.90 9.72
N VAL A 337 6.25 -15.11 8.67
CA VAL A 337 5.85 -15.63 7.36
C VAL A 337 7.07 -16.20 6.62
N VAL A 338 8.20 -15.47 6.65
CA VAL A 338 9.45 -15.90 6.00
C VAL A 338 9.94 -17.22 6.58
N VAL A 339 9.98 -17.35 7.90
CA VAL A 339 10.41 -18.57 8.59
C VAL A 339 9.47 -19.74 8.28
N LEU A 340 8.15 -19.52 8.32
CA LEU A 340 7.15 -20.54 7.96
C LEU A 340 7.35 -21.03 6.51
N VAL A 341 7.50 -20.09 5.57
CA VAL A 341 7.71 -20.37 4.14
C VAL A 341 9.02 -21.13 3.95
N LYS A 342 10.09 -20.72 4.62
CA LYS A 342 11.40 -21.40 4.54
C LYS A 342 11.29 -22.84 5.05
N ARG A 343 10.63 -23.08 6.18
CA ARG A 343 10.44 -24.44 6.70
C ARG A 343 9.67 -25.32 5.73
N LYS A 344 8.49 -24.87 5.27
CA LYS A 344 7.66 -25.61 4.31
C LYS A 344 8.41 -25.87 2.99
N TRP A 345 9.27 -24.94 2.60
CA TRP A 345 10.15 -25.09 1.45
C TRP A 345 11.15 -26.23 1.61
N GLU A 346 11.81 -26.34 2.77
CA GLU A 346 12.74 -27.44 3.09
C GLU A 346 12.02 -28.79 3.22
N GLU A 347 10.84 -28.82 3.83
CA GLU A 347 10.11 -30.07 4.08
C GLU A 347 9.58 -30.72 2.80
N PHE A 348 8.89 -29.95 1.94
CA PHE A 348 8.25 -30.51 0.74
C PHE A 348 8.42 -29.67 -0.52
N GLY A 349 8.57 -28.34 -0.40
CA GLY A 349 8.65 -27.44 -1.56
C GLY A 349 9.77 -27.83 -2.54
N LYS A 350 11.00 -28.00 -2.02
CA LYS A 350 12.16 -28.42 -2.82
C LYS A 350 11.95 -29.76 -3.49
N ILE A 351 11.56 -30.77 -2.71
CA ILE A 351 11.40 -32.15 -3.21
C ILE A 351 10.35 -32.20 -4.31
N GLN A 352 9.24 -31.49 -4.14
CA GLN A 352 8.17 -31.49 -5.13
C GLN A 352 8.57 -30.79 -6.44
N ILE A 353 9.32 -29.68 -6.38
CA ILE A 353 9.87 -29.04 -7.58
C ILE A 353 10.86 -29.95 -8.28
N PHE A 354 11.78 -30.59 -7.55
CA PHE A 354 12.74 -31.52 -8.16
C PHE A 354 12.04 -32.68 -8.86
N LYS A 355 10.93 -33.20 -8.31
CA LYS A 355 10.11 -34.21 -8.99
C LYS A 355 9.51 -33.69 -10.29
N TYR A 356 8.89 -32.51 -10.29
CA TYR A 356 8.31 -31.92 -11.50
C TYR A 356 9.37 -31.54 -12.54
N LEU A 357 10.48 -30.95 -12.11
CA LEU A 357 11.60 -30.61 -12.98
C LEU A 357 12.23 -31.88 -13.58
N GLY A 358 12.43 -32.93 -12.80
CA GLY A 358 12.94 -34.21 -13.29
C GLY A 358 12.02 -34.84 -14.33
N LEU A 359 10.70 -34.80 -14.10
CA LEU A 359 9.70 -35.29 -15.05
C LEU A 359 9.66 -34.43 -16.34
N TYR A 360 9.85 -33.12 -16.21
CA TYR A 360 9.94 -32.21 -17.36
C TYR A 360 11.23 -32.39 -18.17
N LEU A 361 12.38 -32.56 -17.52
CA LEU A 361 13.64 -32.87 -18.19
C LEU A 361 13.59 -34.22 -18.91
N PHE A 362 12.92 -35.21 -18.31
CA PHE A 362 12.66 -36.49 -18.98
C PHE A 362 11.81 -36.31 -20.24
N PHE A 363 10.76 -35.49 -20.17
CA PHE A 363 9.97 -35.12 -21.36
C PHE A 363 10.82 -34.43 -22.43
N LEU A 364 11.67 -33.47 -22.07
CA LEU A 364 12.56 -32.79 -23.01
C LEU A 364 13.58 -33.75 -23.64
N LEU A 365 14.09 -34.71 -22.87
CA LEU A 365 14.97 -35.75 -23.39
C LEU A 365 14.24 -36.60 -24.44
N MET A 366 13.00 -37.02 -24.17
CA MET A 366 12.19 -37.78 -25.12
C MET A 366 11.86 -36.95 -26.38
N LEU A 367 11.60 -35.65 -26.22
CA LEU A 367 11.39 -34.74 -27.34
C LEU A 367 12.67 -34.60 -28.19
N ALA A 368 13.83 -34.43 -27.56
CA ALA A 368 15.11 -34.34 -28.25
C ALA A 368 15.44 -35.64 -29.01
N LEU A 369 15.25 -36.80 -28.37
CA LEU A 369 15.44 -38.10 -29.01
C LEU A 369 14.48 -38.30 -30.19
N GLY A 370 13.21 -37.91 -30.04
CA GLY A 370 12.20 -38.01 -31.09
C GLY A 370 12.41 -37.07 -32.28
N LEU A 371 13.15 -35.96 -32.10
CA LEU A 371 13.44 -35.00 -33.16
C LEU A 371 14.79 -35.25 -33.85
N PHE A 372 15.87 -35.50 -33.09
CA PHE A 372 17.22 -35.62 -33.66
C PHE A 372 17.58 -37.04 -34.09
N TRP A 373 17.09 -38.06 -33.39
CA TRP A 373 17.47 -39.46 -33.63
C TRP A 373 16.42 -40.30 -34.37
N SER A 374 15.34 -39.65 -34.84
CA SER A 374 14.21 -40.30 -35.53
C SER A 374 14.65 -41.16 -36.73
N GLU A 375 15.70 -40.75 -37.44
CA GLU A 375 16.18 -41.44 -38.65
C GLU A 375 17.14 -42.61 -38.37
N SER A 376 17.79 -42.65 -37.20
CA SER A 376 18.87 -43.60 -36.91
C SER A 376 18.41 -44.86 -36.17
N TRP A 377 17.15 -44.91 -35.70
CA TRP A 377 16.63 -45.96 -34.83
C TRP A 377 15.60 -46.85 -35.56
N HIS A 378 15.33 -48.04 -35.00
CA HIS A 378 14.27 -48.90 -35.52
C HIS A 378 12.90 -48.18 -35.51
N PRO A 379 12.07 -48.33 -36.56
CA PRO A 379 10.83 -47.57 -36.75
C PRO A 379 9.76 -47.83 -35.67
N THR A 380 9.89 -48.92 -34.93
CA THR A 380 9.03 -49.22 -33.78
C THR A 380 9.39 -48.37 -32.56
N VAL A 381 10.67 -48.13 -32.31
CA VAL A 381 11.14 -47.33 -31.16
C VAL A 381 10.83 -45.86 -31.35
N ASP A 382 11.03 -45.34 -32.57
CA ASP A 382 10.67 -43.96 -32.94
C ASP A 382 9.18 -43.68 -32.71
N LYS A 383 8.30 -44.60 -33.12
CA LYS A 383 6.85 -44.49 -32.87
C LYS A 383 6.51 -44.48 -31.38
N VAL A 384 7.17 -45.32 -30.58
CA VAL A 384 6.95 -45.36 -29.13
C VAL A 384 7.37 -44.05 -28.46
N ILE A 385 8.52 -43.49 -28.82
CA ILE A 385 9.00 -42.20 -28.29
C ILE A 385 8.01 -41.08 -28.63
N LYS A 386 7.55 -41.01 -29.89
CA LYS A 386 6.56 -40.02 -30.32
C LYS A 386 5.23 -40.16 -29.58
N ILE A 387 4.75 -41.39 -29.34
CA ILE A 387 3.54 -41.64 -28.54
C ILE A 387 3.74 -41.16 -27.10
N ILE A 388 4.89 -41.42 -26.49
CA ILE A 388 5.23 -40.96 -25.13
C ILE A 388 5.19 -39.42 -25.08
N VAL A 389 5.81 -38.73 -26.04
CA VAL A 389 5.79 -37.26 -26.12
C VAL A 389 4.37 -36.71 -26.23
N VAL A 390 3.51 -37.34 -27.03
CA VAL A 390 2.09 -36.95 -27.15
C VAL A 390 1.34 -37.16 -25.83
N ILE A 391 1.56 -38.29 -25.14
CA ILE A 391 0.95 -38.56 -23.82
C ILE A 391 1.36 -37.49 -22.81
N PHE A 392 2.65 -37.15 -22.72
CA PHE A 392 3.13 -36.07 -21.85
C PHE A 392 2.50 -34.72 -22.22
N ASN A 393 2.38 -34.40 -23.52
CA ASN A 393 1.75 -33.15 -23.96
C ASN A 393 0.27 -33.07 -23.55
N VAL A 394 -0.47 -34.19 -23.60
CA VAL A 394 -1.86 -34.26 -23.12
C VAL A 394 -1.93 -34.06 -21.61
N LEU A 395 -1.05 -34.72 -20.84
CA LEU A 395 -0.98 -34.54 -19.38
C LEU A 395 -0.70 -33.08 -19.01
N TYR A 396 0.27 -32.44 -19.68
CA TYR A 396 0.56 -31.02 -19.46
C TYR A 396 -0.60 -30.11 -19.86
N THR A 397 -1.36 -30.45 -20.91
CA THR A 397 -2.54 -29.69 -21.29
C THR A 397 -3.63 -29.76 -20.20
N ILE A 398 -3.82 -30.93 -19.57
CA ILE A 398 -4.75 -31.08 -18.44
C ILE A 398 -4.29 -30.25 -17.24
N GLU A 399 -2.99 -30.29 -16.91
CA GLU A 399 -2.42 -29.46 -15.83
C GLU A 399 -2.57 -27.96 -16.11
N GLU A 400 -2.39 -27.53 -17.36
CA GLU A 400 -2.51 -26.13 -17.76
C GLU A 400 -3.96 -25.65 -17.72
N ILE A 401 -4.93 -26.50 -18.13
CA ILE A 401 -6.36 -26.21 -17.99
C ILE A 401 -6.75 -26.11 -16.51
N ASP A 402 -6.22 -26.97 -15.65
CA ASP A 402 -6.44 -26.89 -14.20
C ASP A 402 -5.86 -25.58 -13.62
N GLN A 403 -4.67 -25.18 -14.07
CA GLN A 403 -4.07 -23.90 -13.67
C GLN A 403 -4.90 -22.70 -14.15
N MET A 404 -5.31 -22.69 -15.41
CA MET A 404 -6.15 -21.63 -15.99
C MET A 404 -7.49 -21.51 -15.25
N SER A 405 -8.07 -22.63 -14.82
CA SER A 405 -9.29 -22.63 -14.00
C SER A 405 -9.08 -22.04 -12.60
N LYS A 406 -7.88 -22.20 -12.02
CA LYS A 406 -7.56 -21.72 -10.68
C LYS A 406 -7.20 -20.23 -10.64
N GLU A 407 -6.57 -19.70 -11.68
CA GLU A 407 -5.96 -18.35 -11.71
C GLU A 407 -6.63 -17.41 -12.74
N LYS A 408 -7.96 -17.37 -12.83
CA LYS A 408 -8.71 -16.72 -13.94
C LYS A 408 -8.32 -15.27 -14.30
N ARG A 409 -7.84 -14.45 -13.36
CA ARG A 409 -7.49 -13.04 -13.62
C ARG A 409 -5.98 -12.80 -13.79
N ASP A 410 -5.15 -13.61 -13.14
CA ASP A 410 -3.69 -13.41 -13.09
C ASP A 410 -2.93 -14.38 -14.02
N TYR A 411 -3.67 -15.20 -14.78
CA TYR A 411 -3.08 -16.24 -15.62
C TYR A 411 -2.30 -15.68 -16.83
N LEU A 412 -2.56 -14.45 -17.28
CA LEU A 412 -1.92 -13.78 -18.42
C LEU A 412 -0.48 -13.31 -18.13
N ASP A 413 0.29 -14.10 -17.37
CA ASP A 413 1.71 -13.89 -17.18
C ASP A 413 2.50 -14.39 -18.41
N TRP A 414 3.66 -13.79 -18.66
CA TRP A 414 4.51 -14.10 -19.81
C TRP A 414 4.93 -15.57 -19.84
N PHE A 415 5.24 -16.17 -18.69
CA PHE A 415 5.60 -17.59 -18.61
C PHE A 415 4.44 -18.50 -19.00
N ASN A 416 3.19 -18.15 -18.67
CA ASN A 416 2.04 -18.95 -19.05
C ASN A 416 1.73 -18.80 -20.55
N LEU A 417 2.00 -17.64 -21.14
CA LEU A 417 1.93 -17.47 -22.60
C LEU A 417 2.94 -18.36 -23.33
N VAL A 418 4.20 -18.37 -22.87
CA VAL A 418 5.24 -19.26 -23.44
C VAL A 418 4.84 -20.73 -23.30
N ASP A 419 4.22 -21.12 -22.18
CA ASP A 419 3.72 -22.48 -21.96
C ASP A 419 2.61 -22.86 -22.96
N ILE A 420 1.63 -21.97 -23.17
CA ILE A 420 0.55 -22.19 -24.15
C ILE A 420 1.14 -22.34 -25.56
N PHE A 421 2.06 -21.45 -25.96
CA PHE A 421 2.71 -21.54 -27.27
C PHE A 421 3.57 -22.81 -27.41
N GLY A 422 4.26 -23.23 -26.35
CA GLY A 422 5.02 -24.48 -26.32
C GLY A 422 4.14 -25.72 -26.53
N ILE A 423 2.97 -25.78 -25.89
CA ILE A 423 2.00 -26.86 -26.06
C ILE A 423 1.37 -26.82 -27.45
N LEU A 424 0.97 -25.62 -27.92
CA LEU A 424 0.34 -25.43 -29.23
C LEU A 424 1.28 -25.85 -30.37
N THR A 425 2.56 -25.48 -30.30
CA THR A 425 3.55 -25.84 -31.33
C THR A 425 3.73 -27.35 -31.43
N ILE A 426 3.72 -28.09 -30.32
CA ILE A 426 3.73 -29.57 -30.36
C ILE A 426 2.45 -30.12 -31.00
N TYR A 427 1.28 -29.55 -30.69
CA TYR A 427 0.04 -29.98 -31.36
C TYR A 427 0.05 -29.72 -32.86
N THR A 428 0.70 -28.65 -33.33
CA THR A 428 0.84 -28.38 -34.77
C THR A 428 1.78 -29.35 -35.49
N LEU A 429 2.70 -30.02 -34.79
CA LEU A 429 3.59 -31.02 -35.40
C LEU A 429 2.84 -32.28 -35.85
N ILE A 430 1.77 -32.66 -35.14
CA ILE A 430 0.98 -33.86 -35.42
C ILE A 430 0.34 -33.81 -36.83
N PRO A 431 -0.45 -32.77 -37.20
CA PRO A 431 -1.01 -32.69 -38.55
C PRO A 431 0.08 -32.52 -39.61
N LEU A 432 1.14 -31.74 -39.35
CA LEU A 432 2.25 -31.57 -40.32
C LEU A 432 2.96 -32.89 -40.64
N TYR A 433 3.10 -33.78 -39.66
CA TYR A 433 3.62 -35.13 -39.87
C TYR A 433 2.69 -35.99 -40.73
N ILE A 434 1.36 -35.87 -40.54
CA ILE A 434 0.35 -36.64 -41.30
C ILE A 434 0.25 -36.15 -42.75
N PHE A 435 0.33 -34.84 -42.99
CA PHE A 435 0.26 -34.25 -44.33
C PHE A 435 1.56 -34.40 -45.16
N GLY A 436 2.66 -34.84 -44.53
CA GLY A 436 3.91 -35.17 -45.23
C GLY A 436 4.76 -33.97 -45.67
N GLU A 437 4.53 -32.78 -45.10
CA GLU A 437 5.32 -31.58 -45.43
C GLU A 437 6.60 -31.50 -44.58
N TYR A 438 7.66 -32.20 -45.00
CA TYR A 438 8.90 -32.30 -44.22
C TYR A 438 9.58 -30.95 -43.94
N LYS A 439 9.59 -30.01 -44.90
CA LYS A 439 10.23 -28.69 -44.69
C LYS A 439 9.53 -27.87 -43.61
N ALA A 440 8.20 -27.81 -43.65
CA ALA A 440 7.40 -27.12 -42.64
C ALA A 440 7.48 -27.83 -41.29
N TYR A 441 7.48 -29.17 -41.28
CA TYR A 441 7.64 -29.98 -40.09
C TYR A 441 8.92 -29.65 -39.32
N TYR A 442 10.09 -29.68 -39.96
CA TYR A 442 11.36 -29.38 -39.27
C TYR A 442 11.47 -27.89 -38.88
N GLY A 443 10.89 -26.98 -39.66
CA GLY A 443 10.80 -25.57 -39.30
C GLY A 443 10.03 -25.35 -38.00
N VAL A 444 8.81 -25.88 -37.92
CA VAL A 444 7.97 -25.80 -36.71
C VAL A 444 8.59 -26.59 -35.55
N ALA A 445 9.24 -27.73 -35.83
CA ALA A 445 9.89 -28.54 -34.81
C ALA A 445 11.05 -27.80 -34.13
N SER A 446 11.82 -27.02 -34.89
CA SER A 446 12.90 -26.19 -34.33
C SER A 446 12.36 -25.12 -33.37
N ALA A 447 11.25 -24.47 -33.73
CA ALA A 447 10.58 -23.50 -32.87
C ALA A 447 9.98 -24.17 -31.62
N ALA A 448 9.31 -25.31 -31.79
CA ALA A 448 8.77 -26.10 -30.69
C ALA A 448 9.87 -26.53 -29.71
N PHE A 449 11.03 -26.96 -30.21
CA PHE A 449 12.17 -27.34 -29.39
C PHE A 449 12.65 -26.17 -28.53
N ILE A 450 12.93 -25.00 -29.15
CA ILE A 450 13.41 -23.82 -28.42
C ILE A 450 12.38 -23.37 -27.36
N LEU A 451 11.11 -23.27 -27.73
CA LEU A 451 10.05 -22.83 -26.80
C LEU A 451 9.92 -23.76 -25.59
N ASN A 452 9.97 -25.07 -25.81
CA ASN A 452 9.90 -26.04 -24.71
C ASN A 452 11.17 -26.03 -23.85
N PHE A 453 12.34 -25.68 -24.39
CA PHE A 453 13.54 -25.47 -23.57
C PHE A 453 13.49 -24.18 -22.75
N ILE A 454 12.97 -23.09 -23.32
CA ILE A 454 12.75 -21.83 -22.58
C ILE A 454 11.82 -22.05 -21.38
N ARG A 455 10.81 -22.92 -21.52
CA ARG A 455 9.89 -23.29 -20.43
C ARG A 455 10.59 -23.87 -19.18
N VAL A 456 11.80 -24.41 -19.29
CA VAL A 456 12.59 -24.82 -18.10
C VAL A 456 12.84 -23.64 -17.14
N LEU A 457 12.96 -22.41 -17.67
CA LEU A 457 13.16 -21.20 -16.87
C LEU A 457 12.03 -20.94 -15.86
N LYS A 458 10.81 -21.43 -16.13
CA LYS A 458 9.68 -21.35 -15.19
C LYS A 458 9.98 -22.07 -13.88
N PHE A 459 10.65 -23.22 -13.93
CA PHE A 459 11.05 -23.97 -12.74
C PHE A 459 12.20 -23.32 -12.00
N PHE A 460 13.10 -22.63 -12.71
CA PHE A 460 14.17 -21.88 -12.07
C PHE A 460 13.66 -20.69 -11.28
N SER A 461 12.55 -20.07 -11.68
CA SER A 461 11.94 -18.88 -11.04
C SER A 461 11.68 -18.99 -9.53
N THR A 462 11.61 -20.22 -9.00
CA THR A 462 11.37 -20.51 -7.58
C THR A 462 12.65 -20.81 -6.80
N PHE A 463 13.76 -21.08 -7.50
CA PHE A 463 15.10 -21.17 -6.92
C PHE A 463 15.78 -19.80 -6.88
N GLU A 464 16.88 -19.69 -6.15
CA GLU A 464 17.68 -18.45 -6.08
C GLU A 464 18.22 -18.03 -7.45
N VAL A 465 18.53 -19.00 -8.30
CA VAL A 465 18.91 -18.78 -9.71
C VAL A 465 17.77 -18.13 -10.51
N GLY A 466 16.53 -18.36 -10.11
CA GLY A 466 15.33 -17.74 -10.69
C GLY A 466 15.22 -16.24 -10.49
N ASN A 467 15.89 -15.71 -9.48
CA ASN A 467 15.91 -14.26 -9.23
C ASN A 467 16.60 -13.55 -10.39
N TYR A 468 17.71 -14.11 -10.89
CA TYR A 468 18.37 -13.60 -12.08
C TYR A 468 17.49 -13.67 -13.31
N ALA A 469 16.74 -14.77 -13.50
CA ALA A 469 15.80 -14.90 -14.62
C ALA A 469 14.68 -13.84 -14.54
N LYS A 470 14.08 -13.63 -13.36
CA LYS A 470 13.04 -12.61 -13.18
C LYS A 470 13.57 -11.19 -13.39
N VAL A 471 14.72 -10.87 -12.81
CA VAL A 471 15.40 -9.59 -13.03
C VAL A 471 15.67 -9.40 -14.52
N PHE A 472 16.20 -10.41 -15.19
CA PHE A 472 16.46 -10.37 -16.62
C PHE A 472 15.18 -10.10 -17.44
N PHE A 473 14.07 -10.78 -17.14
CA PHE A 473 12.80 -10.54 -17.84
C PHE A 473 12.20 -9.17 -17.53
N TYR A 474 12.30 -8.70 -16.29
CA TYR A 474 11.86 -7.36 -15.90
C TYR A 474 12.64 -6.29 -16.68
N LEU A 475 13.97 -6.42 -16.73
CA LEU A 475 14.86 -5.57 -17.54
C LEU A 475 14.50 -5.65 -19.04
N LEU A 476 14.23 -6.84 -19.56
CA LEU A 476 13.88 -7.02 -20.97
C LEU A 476 12.54 -6.35 -21.32
N LYS A 477 11.54 -6.47 -20.45
CA LYS A 477 10.18 -5.96 -20.68
C LYS A 477 10.09 -4.44 -20.58
N GLU A 478 10.71 -3.84 -19.58
CA GLU A 478 10.59 -2.38 -19.38
C GLU A 478 11.66 -1.60 -20.13
N ASP A 479 12.93 -2.00 -20.01
CA ASP A 479 14.04 -1.20 -20.53
C ASP A 479 14.37 -1.55 -21.96
N VAL A 480 14.59 -2.83 -22.25
CA VAL A 480 14.98 -3.26 -23.60
C VAL A 480 13.85 -2.99 -24.59
N TRP A 481 12.58 -3.17 -24.21
CA TRP A 481 11.46 -2.85 -25.10
C TRP A 481 11.36 -1.36 -25.42
N THR A 482 11.48 -0.48 -24.41
CA THR A 482 11.45 0.98 -24.61
C THR A 482 12.64 1.43 -25.46
N PHE A 483 13.82 0.87 -25.20
CA PHE A 483 15.00 1.09 -26.01
C PHE A 483 14.82 0.58 -27.44
N LEU A 484 14.23 -0.61 -27.63
CA LEU A 484 13.99 -1.20 -28.94
C LEU A 484 13.05 -0.34 -29.79
N GLN A 485 12.06 0.32 -29.18
CA GLN A 485 11.21 1.28 -29.88
C GLN A 485 12.00 2.47 -30.42
N PHE A 486 12.86 3.07 -29.59
CA PHE A 486 13.73 4.17 -30.01
C PHE A 486 14.75 3.73 -31.06
N PHE A 487 15.35 2.56 -30.84
CA PHE A 487 16.28 1.92 -31.76
C PHE A 487 15.62 1.62 -33.12
N ALA A 488 14.38 1.15 -33.14
CA ALA A 488 13.66 0.86 -34.38
C ALA A 488 13.43 2.12 -35.23
N VAL A 489 13.14 3.27 -34.61
CA VAL A 489 13.00 4.55 -35.32
C VAL A 489 14.32 4.95 -35.98
N LEU A 490 15.43 4.84 -35.23
CA LEU A 490 16.76 5.15 -35.75
C LEU A 490 17.20 4.16 -36.84
N MET A 491 17.02 2.86 -36.63
CA MET A 491 17.29 1.82 -37.64
C MET A 491 16.52 2.10 -38.92
N VAL A 492 15.21 2.35 -38.88
CA VAL A 492 14.44 2.62 -40.10
C VAL A 492 14.94 3.87 -40.82
N ALA A 493 15.33 4.92 -40.10
CA ALA A 493 15.90 6.14 -40.69
C ALA A 493 17.25 5.88 -41.37
N PHE A 494 18.16 5.15 -40.70
CA PHE A 494 19.48 4.82 -41.23
C PHE A 494 19.40 3.80 -42.37
N THR A 495 18.62 2.72 -42.23
CA THR A 495 18.32 1.77 -43.30
C THR A 495 17.72 2.49 -44.51
N GLY A 496 16.83 3.46 -44.29
CA GLY A 496 16.26 4.28 -45.36
C GLY A 496 17.31 5.11 -46.11
N ALA A 497 18.20 5.77 -45.38
CA ALA A 497 19.30 6.55 -45.96
C ALA A 497 20.29 5.67 -46.75
N VAL A 498 20.69 4.53 -46.18
CA VAL A 498 21.59 3.56 -46.80
C VAL A 498 20.93 2.93 -48.04
N PHE A 499 19.65 2.57 -47.97
CA PHE A 499 18.89 2.03 -49.10
C PHE A 499 18.81 3.04 -50.26
N LEU A 500 18.55 4.32 -49.97
CA LEU A 500 18.52 5.37 -50.99
C LEU A 500 19.90 5.62 -51.60
N ALA A 501 20.96 5.60 -50.79
CA ALA A 501 22.33 5.72 -51.26
C ALA A 501 22.71 4.55 -52.20
N LEU A 502 22.41 3.31 -51.83
CA LEU A 502 22.63 2.12 -52.67
C LEU A 502 21.77 2.14 -53.95
N LYS A 503 20.56 2.68 -53.89
CA LYS A 503 19.68 2.82 -55.06
C LYS A 503 20.19 3.88 -56.04
N SER A 504 20.78 4.97 -55.54
CA SER A 504 21.43 6.00 -56.36
C SER A 504 22.59 5.41 -57.16
N GLU A 505 23.41 4.57 -56.54
CA GLU A 505 24.58 3.92 -57.15
C GLU A 505 24.19 2.94 -58.26
N LYS A 506 23.07 2.22 -58.08
CA LYS A 506 22.52 1.33 -59.10
C LYS A 506 22.09 2.06 -60.39
N SER A 507 21.87 3.38 -60.33
CA SER A 507 21.42 4.16 -61.47
C SER A 507 22.55 4.57 -62.43
N ASP A 508 23.83 4.50 -62.03
CA ASP A 508 24.94 5.13 -62.77
C ASP A 508 26.02 4.16 -63.31
N GLY A 509 25.69 2.86 -63.44
CA GLY A 509 26.46 1.96 -64.33
C GLY A 509 27.66 1.22 -63.72
N GLY A 510 27.62 0.85 -62.44
CA GLY A 510 28.64 0.00 -61.79
C GLY A 510 28.23 -1.47 -61.65
N LYS A 511 29.16 -2.38 -61.95
CA LYS A 511 28.97 -3.84 -61.93
C LYS A 511 28.48 -4.37 -60.57
N ILE A 512 27.60 -5.36 -60.69
CA ILE A 512 27.12 -6.25 -59.63
C ILE A 512 28.33 -6.85 -58.91
N VAL A 513 28.52 -6.50 -57.65
CA VAL A 513 29.33 -7.30 -56.71
C VAL A 513 28.58 -8.63 -56.52
N ASP A 514 29.36 -9.70 -56.60
CA ASP A 514 29.02 -11.06 -57.03
C ASP A 514 27.73 -11.72 -56.50
N GLY A 515 27.08 -12.48 -57.39
CA GLY A 515 26.65 -13.84 -57.06
C GLY A 515 25.30 -14.11 -56.37
N GLN A 516 24.50 -13.11 -55.98
CA GLN A 516 23.17 -13.39 -55.43
C GLN A 516 22.12 -12.43 -56.01
N ASN A 517 21.20 -12.99 -56.80
CA ASN A 517 20.02 -12.34 -57.37
C ASN A 517 18.99 -11.93 -56.29
N ASP A 518 19.45 -11.39 -55.15
CA ASP A 518 18.55 -10.81 -54.17
C ASP A 518 18.21 -9.41 -54.66
N THR A 519 16.98 -9.26 -55.15
CA THR A 519 16.32 -7.98 -55.33
C THR A 519 16.59 -7.11 -54.12
N LEU A 520 17.39 -6.05 -54.30
CA LEU A 520 17.75 -5.09 -53.26
C LEU A 520 16.46 -4.48 -52.71
N THR A 521 15.92 -5.12 -51.68
CA THR A 521 14.66 -4.79 -51.04
C THR A 521 15.01 -4.10 -49.75
N PHE A 522 14.18 -3.17 -49.30
CA PHE A 522 14.37 -2.49 -48.03
C PHE A 522 14.67 -3.50 -46.88
N TRP A 523 13.93 -4.62 -46.86
CA TRP A 523 14.12 -5.70 -45.89
C TRP A 523 15.47 -6.41 -45.96
N SER A 524 16.01 -6.65 -47.15
CA SER A 524 17.34 -7.27 -47.30
C SER A 524 18.45 -6.31 -46.87
N THR A 525 18.29 -5.01 -47.11
CA THR A 525 19.22 -3.98 -46.65
C THR A 525 19.19 -3.86 -45.13
N MET A 526 17.99 -3.84 -44.52
CA MET A 526 17.82 -3.84 -43.07
C MET A 526 18.47 -5.06 -42.40
N LEU A 527 18.32 -6.25 -43.00
CA LEU A 527 18.88 -7.49 -42.47
C LEU A 527 20.41 -7.53 -42.60
N ARG A 528 20.97 -7.02 -43.71
CA ARG A 528 22.42 -6.84 -43.88
C ARG A 528 23.00 -5.85 -42.87
N GLU A 529 22.32 -4.73 -42.64
CA GLU A 529 22.71 -3.73 -41.64
C GLU A 529 22.68 -4.30 -40.22
N THR A 530 21.59 -4.99 -39.85
CA THR A 530 21.47 -5.65 -38.53
C THR A 530 22.55 -6.71 -38.34
N ARG A 531 22.88 -7.46 -39.41
CA ARG A 531 23.96 -8.46 -39.38
C ARG A 531 25.33 -7.81 -39.25
N ALA A 532 25.58 -6.69 -39.92
CA ALA A 532 26.82 -5.93 -39.78
C ALA A 532 26.99 -5.41 -38.34
N LEU A 533 25.90 -4.95 -37.71
CA LEU A 533 25.88 -4.51 -36.31
C LEU A 533 26.11 -5.67 -35.32
N ALA A 534 25.51 -6.83 -35.55
CA ALA A 534 25.55 -7.96 -34.62
C ALA A 534 26.80 -8.86 -34.78
N GLU A 535 27.23 -9.13 -36.02
CA GLU A 535 28.35 -10.03 -36.32
C GLU A 535 29.68 -9.28 -36.53
N GLY A 536 29.66 -7.93 -36.57
CA GLY A 536 30.84 -7.11 -36.87
C GLY A 536 31.42 -7.36 -38.26
N LYS A 537 30.62 -7.92 -39.18
CA LYS A 537 31.03 -8.20 -40.55
C LYS A 537 30.97 -6.97 -41.42
N GLU A 538 31.83 -6.97 -42.43
CA GLU A 538 31.84 -5.95 -43.46
C GLU A 538 30.48 -5.90 -44.17
N PHE A 539 29.99 -4.68 -44.41
CA PHE A 539 28.71 -4.46 -45.07
C PHE A 539 28.75 -4.87 -46.56
N ALA A 540 29.94 -4.93 -47.13
CA ALA A 540 30.27 -5.49 -48.44
C ALA A 540 31.72 -5.98 -48.46
N ASP A 541 32.01 -7.00 -49.26
CA ASP A 541 33.32 -7.69 -49.31
C ASP A 541 34.43 -6.89 -50.03
N ASP A 542 34.11 -5.78 -50.71
CA ASP A 542 35.10 -4.89 -51.34
C ASP A 542 34.65 -3.42 -51.21
N TYR A 543 35.35 -2.65 -50.37
CA TYR A 543 35.19 -1.17 -50.30
C TYR A 543 35.99 -0.43 -51.39
N ASP A 544 36.73 -1.17 -52.23
CA ASP A 544 37.59 -0.61 -53.26
C ASP A 544 36.80 -0.21 -54.51
N GLY A 545 36.40 1.07 -54.53
CA GLY A 545 36.24 1.83 -55.78
C GLY A 545 34.84 2.13 -56.27
N VAL A 546 33.76 1.77 -55.56
CA VAL A 546 32.37 1.97 -56.05
C VAL A 546 31.50 2.83 -55.13
N TYR A 547 31.87 3.03 -53.86
CA TYR A 547 31.01 3.73 -52.91
C TYR A 547 31.19 5.26 -52.94
N THR A 548 30.07 5.96 -53.04
CA THR A 548 30.04 7.43 -52.90
C THR A 548 30.46 7.79 -51.47
N PRO A 549 31.24 8.85 -51.22
CA PRO A 549 31.63 9.27 -49.86
C PRO A 549 30.45 9.40 -48.89
N TYR A 550 29.25 9.71 -49.40
CA TYR A 550 28.02 9.74 -48.61
C TYR A 550 27.64 8.38 -47.99
N LEU A 551 27.79 7.26 -48.70
CA LEU A 551 27.47 5.93 -48.17
C LEU A 551 28.41 5.58 -47.01
N ILE A 552 29.71 5.81 -47.18
CA ILE A 552 30.72 5.57 -46.14
C ILE A 552 30.45 6.44 -44.91
N ILE A 553 30.12 7.72 -45.11
CA ILE A 553 29.77 8.64 -44.02
C ILE A 553 28.50 8.18 -43.29
N PHE A 554 27.44 7.78 -44.02
CA PHE A 554 26.22 7.28 -43.39
C PHE A 554 26.45 5.98 -42.62
N LEU A 555 27.28 5.08 -43.15
CA LEU A 555 27.61 3.81 -42.49
C LEU A 555 28.47 4.03 -41.24
N LEU A 556 29.45 4.93 -41.29
CA LEU A 556 30.24 5.35 -40.13
C LEU A 556 29.39 6.04 -39.07
N MET A 557 28.50 6.96 -39.48
CA MET A 557 27.59 7.65 -38.57
C MET A 557 26.61 6.67 -37.92
N ASN A 558 26.14 5.69 -38.69
CA ASN A 558 25.26 4.63 -38.20
C ASN A 558 25.97 3.72 -37.19
N MET A 559 27.19 3.25 -37.50
CA MET A 559 28.01 2.47 -36.57
C MET A 559 28.34 3.26 -35.30
N ALA A 560 28.70 4.54 -35.42
CA ALA A 560 28.96 5.39 -34.25
C ALA A 560 27.70 5.61 -33.40
N ALA A 561 26.57 5.91 -34.02
CA ALA A 561 25.32 6.13 -33.32
C ALA A 561 24.83 4.85 -32.63
N ILE A 562 24.80 3.71 -33.33
CA ILE A 562 24.26 2.46 -32.80
C ILE A 562 25.23 1.77 -31.84
N ILE A 563 26.46 1.52 -32.29
CA ILE A 563 27.41 0.71 -31.52
C ILE A 563 27.96 1.55 -30.36
N VAL A 564 28.39 2.78 -30.60
CA VAL A 564 29.08 3.58 -29.56
C VAL A 564 28.10 4.33 -28.68
N VAL A 565 27.10 5.02 -29.24
CA VAL A 565 26.20 5.85 -28.43
C VAL A 565 25.07 5.02 -27.82
N LEU A 566 24.28 4.31 -28.64
CA LEU A 566 23.10 3.59 -28.16
C LEU A 566 23.46 2.39 -27.27
N SER A 567 24.49 1.61 -27.61
CA SER A 567 24.89 0.46 -26.76
C SER A 567 25.41 0.92 -25.39
N ASN A 568 26.18 2.00 -25.32
CA ASN A 568 26.68 2.52 -24.04
C ASN A 568 25.55 3.08 -23.17
N ILE A 569 24.56 3.75 -23.79
CA ILE A 569 23.35 4.19 -23.08
C ILE A 569 22.57 2.97 -22.57
N LEU A 570 22.38 1.92 -23.38
CA LEU A 570 21.68 0.72 -22.98
C LEU A 570 22.40 0.00 -21.82
N ILE A 571 23.73 -0.15 -21.89
CA ILE A 571 24.53 -0.75 -20.80
C ILE A 571 24.37 0.07 -19.51
N GLY A 572 24.46 1.40 -19.60
CA GLY A 572 24.27 2.28 -18.44
C GLY A 572 22.89 2.15 -17.82
N GLN A 573 21.84 2.10 -18.63
CA GLN A 573 20.46 1.92 -18.17
C GLN A 573 20.24 0.56 -17.52
N ILE A 574 20.70 -0.52 -18.17
CA ILE A 574 20.60 -1.89 -17.64
C ILE A 574 21.37 -1.99 -16.31
N SER A 575 22.56 -1.39 -16.20
CA SER A 575 23.37 -1.46 -14.97
C SER A 575 22.66 -0.81 -13.77
N ALA A 576 22.16 0.41 -13.93
CA ALA A 576 21.48 1.12 -12.84
C ALA A 576 20.16 0.43 -12.43
N ARG A 577 19.43 -0.12 -13.41
CA ARG A 577 18.19 -0.86 -13.17
C ARG A 577 18.45 -2.23 -12.55
N TYR A 578 19.54 -2.89 -12.92
CA TYR A 578 19.91 -4.20 -12.40
C TYR A 578 20.13 -4.17 -10.89
N GLU A 579 20.84 -3.18 -10.36
CA GLU A 579 21.06 -3.04 -8.91
C GLU A 579 19.73 -2.92 -8.16
N LYS A 580 18.85 -2.01 -8.59
CA LYS A 580 17.52 -1.83 -8.00
C LYS A 580 16.61 -3.06 -8.15
N ALA A 581 16.72 -3.77 -9.27
CA ALA A 581 15.95 -4.98 -9.54
C ALA A 581 16.46 -6.16 -8.71
N ALA A 582 17.77 -6.25 -8.44
CA ALA A 582 18.36 -7.32 -7.64
C ALA A 582 17.85 -7.30 -6.19
N ASP A 583 17.74 -6.12 -5.58
CA ASP A 583 17.21 -5.97 -4.21
C ASP A 583 15.72 -6.35 -4.14
N ASN A 584 14.92 -5.85 -5.08
CA ASN A 584 13.50 -6.20 -5.18
C ASN A 584 13.28 -7.69 -5.47
N ALA A 585 14.17 -8.31 -6.26
CA ALA A 585 14.04 -9.71 -6.64
C ALA A 585 14.23 -10.66 -5.46
N ARG A 586 14.99 -10.29 -4.42
CA ARG A 586 15.08 -11.09 -3.19
C ARG A 586 13.72 -11.21 -2.50
N VAL A 587 13.04 -10.08 -2.32
CA VAL A 587 11.70 -10.02 -1.73
C VAL A 587 10.68 -10.75 -2.62
N GLU A 588 10.74 -10.54 -3.93
CA GLU A 588 9.85 -11.21 -4.88
C GLU A 588 10.12 -12.71 -5.01
N SER A 589 11.35 -13.16 -4.74
CA SER A 589 11.69 -14.58 -4.60
C SER A 589 10.96 -15.21 -3.44
N ALA A 590 11.01 -14.57 -2.26
CA ALA A 590 10.33 -15.03 -1.06
C ALA A 590 8.81 -15.12 -1.29
N ILE A 591 8.23 -14.10 -1.93
CA ILE A 591 6.81 -14.09 -2.31
C ILE A 591 6.49 -15.23 -3.29
N ALA A 592 7.34 -15.49 -4.28
CA ALA A 592 7.12 -16.55 -5.25
C ALA A 592 7.23 -17.94 -4.62
N LYS A 593 8.18 -18.16 -3.70
CA LYS A 593 8.28 -19.39 -2.90
C LYS A 593 6.99 -19.60 -2.10
N ALA A 594 6.50 -18.56 -1.42
CA ALA A 594 5.24 -18.61 -0.68
C ALA A 594 4.05 -18.94 -1.60
N LYS A 595 3.95 -18.31 -2.78
CA LYS A 595 2.88 -18.56 -3.77
C LYS A 595 2.91 -20.00 -4.26
N TYR A 596 4.10 -20.52 -4.53
CA TYR A 596 4.28 -21.89 -4.98
C TYR A 596 3.89 -22.91 -3.90
N ILE A 597 4.28 -22.67 -2.65
CA ILE A 597 3.88 -23.51 -1.50
C ILE A 597 2.36 -23.52 -1.36
N CYS A 598 1.70 -22.36 -1.34
CA CYS A 598 0.24 -22.29 -1.26
C CYS A 598 -0.46 -22.97 -2.45
N LYS A 599 0.17 -22.99 -3.64
CA LYS A 599 -0.34 -23.73 -4.81
C LYS A 599 -0.25 -25.24 -4.61
N ILE A 600 0.83 -25.74 -4.01
CA ILE A 600 0.98 -27.17 -3.68
C ILE A 600 -0.02 -27.59 -2.61
N GLU A 601 -0.22 -26.75 -1.58
CA GLU A 601 -1.15 -27.02 -0.49
C GLU A 601 -2.60 -27.16 -0.98
N LYS A 602 -2.99 -26.40 -2.02
CA LYS A 602 -4.31 -26.46 -2.64
C LYS A 602 -4.46 -27.66 -3.59
N SER A 603 -4.30 -28.86 -3.05
CA SER A 603 -4.65 -30.10 -3.75
C SER A 603 -6.16 -30.36 -3.66
N ARG A 604 -6.76 -30.87 -4.76
CA ARG A 604 -8.18 -31.31 -4.76
C ARG A 604 -8.42 -32.59 -3.97
N PHE A 605 -7.35 -33.34 -3.68
CA PHE A 605 -7.43 -34.63 -3.00
C PHE A 605 -6.90 -34.50 -1.57
N VAL A 606 -7.74 -34.86 -0.60
CA VAL A 606 -7.45 -34.82 0.85
C VAL A 606 -6.15 -35.56 1.19
N TRP A 607 -5.92 -36.74 0.62
CA TRP A 607 -4.72 -37.55 0.90
C TRP A 607 -3.42 -36.94 0.37
N ARG A 608 -3.49 -35.89 -0.45
CA ARG A 608 -2.31 -35.13 -0.94
C ARG A 608 -2.24 -33.73 -0.33
N ASN A 609 -2.98 -33.47 0.73
CA ASN A 609 -3.00 -32.15 1.35
C ASN A 609 -1.80 -31.99 2.28
N PHE A 610 -0.72 -31.44 1.73
CA PHE A 610 0.51 -31.14 2.47
C PHE A 610 0.28 -30.21 3.67
N ARG A 611 -0.77 -29.38 3.66
CA ARG A 611 -1.09 -28.48 4.78
C ARG A 611 -1.47 -29.23 6.07
N ILE A 612 -2.08 -30.41 5.97
CA ILE A 612 -2.43 -31.22 7.14
C ILE A 612 -1.20 -32.00 7.61
N ASP A 613 -0.48 -32.61 6.67
CA ASP A 613 0.66 -33.48 6.96
C ASP A 613 1.86 -32.71 7.54
N SER A 614 2.09 -31.47 7.09
CA SER A 614 3.21 -30.62 7.54
C SER A 614 2.81 -29.62 8.64
N TYR A 615 1.68 -29.82 9.33
CA TYR A 615 1.21 -28.87 10.33
C TYR A 615 1.94 -29.00 11.67
N ILE A 616 2.52 -27.88 12.11
CA ILE A 616 3.18 -27.70 13.39
C ILE A 616 2.70 -26.37 13.98
N GLU A 617 2.40 -26.38 15.27
CA GLU A 617 1.77 -25.25 15.96
C GLU A 617 2.71 -24.06 16.18
N GLY A 618 3.96 -24.34 16.51
CA GLY A 618 5.02 -23.36 16.61
C GLY A 618 6.39 -24.02 16.58
N ASP A 619 7.44 -23.23 16.40
CA ASP A 619 8.81 -23.72 16.31
C ASP A 619 9.74 -22.87 17.17
N HIS A 620 10.70 -23.54 17.83
CA HIS A 620 11.73 -22.90 18.64
C HIS A 620 13.02 -22.93 17.83
N ILE A 621 13.45 -21.76 17.37
CA ILE A 621 14.65 -21.65 16.56
C ILE A 621 15.76 -21.07 17.44
N THR A 622 16.80 -21.86 17.63
CA THR A 622 17.98 -21.56 18.45
C THR A 622 19.16 -21.05 17.62
N ASP A 623 19.05 -21.02 16.30
CA ASP A 623 20.12 -20.54 15.41
C ASP A 623 20.16 -19.00 15.45
N GLU A 624 20.94 -18.48 16.41
CA GLU A 624 21.01 -17.04 16.75
C GLU A 624 21.39 -16.18 15.52
N GLY A 625 22.30 -16.64 14.66
CA GLY A 625 22.84 -15.81 13.57
C GLY A 625 21.83 -15.55 12.44
N GLU A 626 21.19 -16.60 11.92
CA GLU A 626 20.27 -16.44 10.78
C GLU A 626 18.96 -15.73 11.18
N ILE A 627 18.47 -15.94 12.40
CA ILE A 627 17.30 -15.23 12.89
C ILE A 627 17.63 -13.77 13.16
N GLN A 628 18.81 -13.49 13.74
CA GLN A 628 19.24 -12.10 13.94
C GLN A 628 19.34 -11.38 12.61
N ASP A 629 19.84 -12.01 11.55
CA ASP A 629 19.85 -11.41 10.21
C ASP A 629 18.42 -11.14 9.70
N ILE A 630 17.50 -12.11 9.77
CA ILE A 630 16.10 -11.94 9.33
C ILE A 630 15.37 -10.87 10.14
N LEU A 631 15.59 -10.82 11.46
CA LEU A 631 15.00 -9.82 12.33
C LEU A 631 15.61 -8.45 12.08
N THR A 632 16.93 -8.36 11.88
CA THR A 632 17.63 -7.11 11.56
C THR A 632 17.16 -6.55 10.23
N ASP A 633 17.10 -7.38 9.18
CA ASP A 633 16.53 -7.02 7.88
C ASP A 633 15.10 -6.48 8.03
N TRP A 634 14.28 -7.13 8.87
CA TRP A 634 12.92 -6.67 9.17
C TRP A 634 12.90 -5.33 9.91
N TYR A 635 13.75 -5.14 10.92
CA TYR A 635 13.84 -3.90 11.68
C TYR A 635 14.38 -2.76 10.84
N GLU A 636 15.35 -2.99 9.96
CA GLU A 636 15.84 -2.02 8.98
C GLU A 636 14.72 -1.61 8.02
N LEU A 637 14.01 -2.58 7.44
CA LEU A 637 12.85 -2.30 6.59
C LEU A 637 11.73 -1.57 7.33
N LYS A 638 11.51 -1.86 8.62
CA LYS A 638 10.52 -1.17 9.47
C LYS A 638 10.97 0.26 9.78
N THR A 639 12.27 0.47 10.02
CA THR A 639 12.88 1.77 10.33
C THR A 639 12.92 2.68 9.10
N GLU A 640 13.31 2.17 7.94
CA GLU A 640 13.27 2.91 6.67
C GLU A 640 11.84 3.36 6.34
N ARG A 641 10.84 2.51 6.62
CA ARG A 641 9.42 2.87 6.49
C ARG A 641 9.01 3.96 7.47
N GLN A 642 9.37 3.84 8.74
CA GLN A 642 9.08 4.87 9.74
C GLN A 642 9.74 6.21 9.37
N SER A 643 11.01 6.19 8.96
CA SER A 643 11.73 7.36 8.45
C SER A 643 11.06 7.98 7.22
N SER A 644 10.63 7.16 6.26
CA SER A 644 9.89 7.63 5.07
C SER A 644 8.55 8.27 5.46
N ARG A 645 7.81 7.68 6.40
CA ARG A 645 6.55 8.23 6.93
C ARG A 645 6.79 9.56 7.66
N GLU A 646 7.83 9.64 8.47
CA GLU A 646 8.23 10.88 9.14
C GLU A 646 8.67 11.95 8.15
N ALA A 647 9.38 11.60 7.09
CA ALA A 647 9.75 12.51 6.03
C ALA A 647 8.52 13.04 5.28
N ILE A 648 7.54 12.17 4.99
CA ILE A 648 6.25 12.58 4.41
C ILE A 648 5.49 13.49 5.38
N LYS A 649 5.45 13.17 6.68
CA LYS A 649 4.81 14.01 7.70
C LYS A 649 5.48 15.37 7.82
N LYS A 650 6.82 15.42 7.84
CA LYS A 650 7.62 16.67 7.82
C LYS A 650 7.38 17.49 6.54
N LEU A 651 7.26 16.83 5.39
CA LEU A 651 6.90 17.51 4.13
C LEU A 651 5.49 18.07 4.17
N GLN A 652 4.52 17.32 4.70
CA GLN A 652 3.14 17.80 4.89
C GLN A 652 3.08 18.98 5.86
N GLU A 653 3.78 18.92 6.99
CA GLU A 653 3.91 20.01 7.95
C GLU A 653 4.63 21.22 7.35
N GLY A 654 5.67 21.01 6.54
CA GLY A 654 6.38 22.07 5.82
C GLY A 654 5.51 22.75 4.76
N LEU A 655 4.70 21.98 4.02
CA LEU A 655 3.71 22.50 3.08
C LEU A 655 2.62 23.29 3.83
N LYS A 656 2.16 22.79 4.97
CA LYS A 656 1.16 23.47 5.82
C LYS A 656 1.68 24.82 6.31
N LYS A 657 2.92 24.87 6.83
CA LYS A 657 3.57 26.12 7.24
C LYS A 657 3.73 27.11 6.08
N ARG A 658 4.13 26.64 4.90
CA ARG A 658 4.21 27.52 3.70
C ARG A 658 2.84 28.06 3.30
N THR A 659 1.79 27.26 3.39
CA THR A 659 0.43 27.74 3.11
C THR A 659 -0.08 28.73 4.15
N GLU A 660 0.25 28.54 5.43
CA GLU A 660 -0.08 29.49 6.50
C GLU A 660 0.64 30.83 6.29
N VAL A 661 1.96 30.82 6.04
CA VAL A 661 2.74 32.04 5.74
C VAL A 661 2.23 32.74 4.48
N SER A 662 1.85 31.98 3.45
CA SER A 662 1.27 32.55 2.23
C SER A 662 -0.12 33.16 2.47
N MET A 663 -0.94 32.59 3.36
CA MET A 663 -2.23 33.17 3.74
C MET A 663 -2.07 34.43 4.60
N GLU A 664 -1.11 34.44 5.53
CA GLU A 664 -0.79 35.62 6.34
C GLU A 664 -0.35 36.78 5.46
N SER A 665 0.56 36.54 4.52
CA SER A 665 0.99 37.57 3.55
C SER A 665 -0.19 38.11 2.70
N ARG A 666 -1.11 37.25 2.26
CA ARG A 666 -2.31 37.68 1.52
C ARG A 666 -3.29 38.45 2.42
N MET A 667 -3.40 38.11 3.70
CA MET A 667 -4.22 38.86 4.64
C MET A 667 -3.64 40.24 4.92
N GLU A 668 -2.32 40.38 5.03
CA GLU A 668 -1.67 41.69 5.16
C GLU A 668 -1.87 42.56 3.92
N GLU A 669 -1.72 41.99 2.71
CA GLU A 669 -2.01 42.70 1.46
C GLU A 669 -3.48 43.16 1.39
N MET A 670 -4.41 42.27 1.75
CA MET A 670 -5.84 42.58 1.74
C MET A 670 -6.19 43.66 2.79
N LYS A 671 -5.54 43.64 3.95
CA LYS A 671 -5.69 44.66 4.99
C LYS A 671 -5.19 46.02 4.50
N ALA A 672 -4.01 46.07 3.87
CA ALA A 672 -3.47 47.29 3.28
C ALA A 672 -4.37 47.85 2.17
N GLU A 673 -4.97 46.98 1.35
CA GLU A 673 -5.94 47.40 0.33
C GLU A 673 -7.23 47.97 0.95
N MET A 674 -7.75 47.33 2.02
CA MET A 674 -8.91 47.85 2.74
C MET A 674 -8.63 49.21 3.39
N GLU A 675 -7.47 49.39 4.03
CA GLU A 675 -7.07 50.67 4.62
C GLU A 675 -7.01 51.78 3.55
N SER A 676 -6.42 51.50 2.39
CA SER A 676 -6.41 52.45 1.26
C SER A 676 -7.81 52.81 0.74
N ARG A 677 -8.73 51.85 0.69
CA ARG A 677 -10.13 52.11 0.32
C ARG A 677 -10.85 52.97 1.35
N PHE A 678 -10.61 52.72 2.63
CA PHE A 678 -11.15 53.54 3.72
C PHE A 678 -10.67 54.99 3.65
N ASP A 679 -9.38 55.20 3.37
CA ASP A 679 -8.83 56.55 3.22
C ASP A 679 -9.46 57.31 2.04
N LYS A 680 -9.66 56.64 0.89
CA LYS A 680 -10.37 57.23 -0.26
C LYS A 680 -11.81 57.61 0.06
N LEU A 681 -12.55 56.73 0.73
CA LEU A 681 -13.94 57.01 1.14
C LEU A 681 -14.02 58.19 2.11
N LYS A 682 -13.01 58.34 2.98
CA LYS A 682 -12.90 59.46 3.90
C LYS A 682 -12.67 60.78 3.16
N GLU A 683 -11.78 60.80 2.17
CA GLU A 683 -11.57 61.96 1.31
C GLU A 683 -12.83 62.35 0.51
N GLU A 684 -13.57 61.38 -0.03
CA GLU A 684 -14.84 61.62 -0.72
C GLU A 684 -15.93 62.17 0.21
N SER A 685 -16.00 61.65 1.45
CA SER A 685 -16.90 62.15 2.50
C SER A 685 -16.57 63.60 2.89
N ASP A 686 -15.29 63.93 3.01
CA ASP A 686 -14.88 65.30 3.38
C ASP A 686 -15.07 66.29 2.21
N SER A 687 -14.90 65.83 0.97
CA SER A 687 -15.23 66.62 -0.24
C SER A 687 -16.73 66.93 -0.34
N THR A 688 -17.58 65.92 -0.12
CA THR A 688 -19.04 66.09 -0.12
C THR A 688 -19.52 66.99 1.01
N LYS A 689 -18.91 66.92 2.21
CA LYS A 689 -19.18 67.88 3.30
C LYS A 689 -18.83 69.32 2.91
N LYS A 690 -17.70 69.56 2.23
CA LYS A 690 -17.32 70.89 1.75
C LYS A 690 -18.30 71.44 0.71
N LEU A 691 -18.76 70.59 -0.22
CA LEU A 691 -19.80 70.96 -1.19
C LEU A 691 -21.12 71.33 -0.51
N LEU A 692 -21.55 70.54 0.48
CA LEU A 692 -22.74 70.84 1.28
C LEU A 692 -22.63 72.17 2.03
N GLN A 693 -21.46 72.46 2.62
CA GLN A 693 -21.20 73.75 3.27
C GLN A 693 -21.27 74.93 2.28
N GLN A 694 -20.72 74.78 1.07
CA GLN A 694 -20.80 75.81 0.03
C GLN A 694 -22.24 76.05 -0.45
N ILE A 695 -23.05 74.99 -0.58
CA ILE A 695 -24.46 75.11 -0.95
C ILE A 695 -25.26 75.80 0.17
N LEU A 696 -25.04 75.41 1.43
CA LEU A 696 -25.69 76.06 2.58
C LEU A 696 -25.32 77.54 2.69
N GLN A 697 -24.07 77.90 2.39
CA GLN A 697 -23.63 79.29 2.40
C GLN A 697 -24.31 80.11 1.28
N ARG A 698 -24.43 79.54 0.07
CA ARG A 698 -25.19 80.17 -1.02
C ARG A 698 -26.67 80.37 -0.71
N ILE A 699 -27.31 79.39 -0.07
CA ILE A 699 -28.71 79.50 0.34
C ILE A 699 -28.89 80.57 1.42
N GLY A 700 -27.91 80.74 2.32
CA GLY A 700 -27.90 81.84 3.28
C GLY A 700 -27.80 83.21 2.62
N ASP A 701 -26.90 83.36 1.65
CA ASP A 701 -26.70 84.62 0.92
C ASP A 701 -27.92 85.00 0.06
N GLU A 702 -28.69 84.04 -0.44
CA GLU A 702 -29.95 84.27 -1.20
C GLU A 702 -31.16 84.62 -0.32
N GLN A 703 -31.08 84.50 1.02
CA GLN A 703 -32.15 84.89 1.94
C GLN A 703 -31.98 86.32 2.50
N ASP A 704 -30.82 86.94 2.32
CA ASP A 704 -30.51 88.30 2.76
C ASP A 704 -30.62 89.36 1.62
N GLU A 705 -30.93 88.95 0.38
CA GLU A 705 -31.42 89.81 -0.73
C GLU A 705 -32.96 89.80 -0.80
#